data_AF-A0A0P6VRJ9-F1
#
_entry.id   AF-A0A0P6VRJ9-F1
#
_cell.length_a   1.000
_cell.length_b   1.000
_cell.length_c   1.000
_cell.angle_alpha   90.00
_cell.angle_beta   90.00
_cell.angle_gamma   90.00
#
_symmetry.space_group_name_H-M   'P 1'
#
loop_
_entity.id
_entity.type
_entity.pdbx_description
1 polymer ?
#
loop_
_entity_poly.entity_id
_entity_poly.type
_entity_poly.pdbx_seq_one_letter_code
_entity_poly.pdbx_strand_id
1 'polypeptide(L)'
;MSNDHEWLNLIEVSGSFLAVPVLREVFPQGLEALPSGRPQRLRRTYEEWRDAVDVEDLDLPALHAAWINDVLVTALEMDETVLRRGATLPEQLTVSMPEHGVTVAPDLAVVNPTNSDEPLLLIHVYEPDTDLDTTRRFDGLAITPADRMVALLRATGCPTGIVTNGERWMLVHAPAGAMAGFASWYARLWGQETETLRAFVSLLGVRRFFGPDEGKLPALYERSLKHQDDVTEALGEQVRRAVEVLVQALDRADQDRNRELLRDVDPRELYEAGLTVMMRLVFLLSAEERALLLLGDPRYDSFYAISSLRMQLRADSEEILERRRSAWSRLLALFRGVFGGIDHPTLRLPALGGSLFDPDRYPFLEGRKKGTNWRTDPAEPLPIDDRTVLLLLEAIQTFEGRTLSYRALDVEQIGHVYEGLLERTVKRVDDVTLELDSGAKAKSPRVTLGEIESARLDGPARVAELLKERSERSESAIRNALERAADDRLAARLLTVCRGDVGLRNRILPYAPLLRTDPWGYPLLHHKGAFVVVLGADRRESGTHYTPKSLTGKIVAETLTPVAYRGPAEGKAPEDWELKSAEELLDLKICDPAMGSGAFLVQACRWLSDRLVEAWSVTEASGKQIDSEGRIVDASSGGFDPLSKDVEERAIVARRLVAERCLYGVDKNPLAVELAKLSLWLTTMSKGRPFGFLDHNLRSGDSLLGIHDIRQLTELSMAPKRVETAPTVRAEHPGRCG
;
A
#
# COMPACT_ATOMS: atom_id res chain seq x y z
N MET A 1 1.40 15.74 22.41
CA MET A 1 0.14 15.83 21.63
C MET A 1 -0.83 14.85 22.27
N SER A 2 -2.11 15.20 22.41
CA SER A 2 -3.07 14.39 23.20
C SER A 2 -3.13 12.95 22.69
N ASN A 3 -3.05 11.98 23.61
CA ASN A 3 -2.91 10.54 23.37
C ASN A 3 -4.25 9.83 23.09
N ASP A 4 -5.29 10.57 22.70
CA ASP A 4 -6.70 10.14 22.80
C ASP A 4 -7.11 8.98 21.87
N HIS A 5 -6.21 8.51 21.00
CA HIS A 5 -6.49 7.45 20.03
C HIS A 5 -5.41 6.34 19.96
N GLU A 6 -4.56 6.18 20.98
CA GLU A 6 -3.55 5.10 21.03
C GLU A 6 -4.16 3.69 20.99
N TRP A 7 -5.41 3.54 21.43
CA TRP A 7 -6.15 2.27 21.40
C TRP A 7 -6.25 1.64 20.01
N LEU A 8 -6.09 2.42 18.94
CA LEU A 8 -6.04 1.90 17.56
C LEU A 8 -4.81 1.04 17.29
N ASN A 9 -3.72 1.24 18.03
CA ASN A 9 -2.54 0.38 17.98
C ASN A 9 -2.73 -0.93 18.77
N LEU A 10 -3.80 -1.04 19.56
CA LEU A 10 -4.11 -2.20 20.41
C LEU A 10 -5.15 -3.14 19.78
N ILE A 11 -5.64 -2.82 18.58
CA ILE A 11 -6.63 -3.61 17.86
C ILE A 11 -6.08 -4.05 16.50
N GLU A 12 -6.52 -5.21 16.03
CA GLU A 12 -6.13 -5.71 14.71
C GLU A 12 -7.05 -5.13 13.64
N VAL A 13 -6.50 -4.30 12.76
CA VAL A 13 -7.23 -3.69 11.65
C VAL A 13 -6.67 -4.22 10.33
N SER A 14 -7.58 -4.65 9.45
CA SER A 14 -7.29 -5.05 8.07
C SER A 14 -8.30 -4.39 7.14
N GLY A 15 -7.87 -3.84 6.01
CA GLY A 15 -8.71 -3.12 5.06
C GLY A 15 -9.01 -1.68 5.48
N SER A 16 -10.06 -1.09 4.90
CA SER A 16 -10.49 0.27 5.25
C SER A 16 -11.01 0.34 6.69
N PHE A 17 -10.60 1.35 7.44
CA PHE A 17 -11.11 1.62 8.78
C PHE A 17 -11.25 3.14 9.03
N LEU A 18 -11.60 3.53 10.25
CA LEU A 18 -11.86 4.91 10.61
C LEU A 18 -10.58 5.76 10.68
N ALA A 19 -10.57 6.88 9.95
CA ALA A 19 -9.45 7.82 9.89
C ALA A 19 -9.35 8.65 11.19
N VAL A 20 -8.12 9.00 11.59
CA VAL A 20 -7.86 9.81 12.80
C VAL A 20 -8.64 11.14 12.80
N PRO A 21 -8.67 11.91 11.69
CA PRO A 21 -9.40 13.17 11.67
C PRO A 21 -10.89 13.01 11.97
N VAL A 22 -11.52 11.98 11.38
CA VAL A 22 -12.93 11.65 11.63
C VAL A 22 -13.16 11.27 13.09
N LEU A 23 -12.27 10.45 13.67
CA LEU A 23 -12.36 10.08 15.09
C LEU A 23 -12.19 11.28 16.02
N ARG A 24 -11.29 12.22 15.72
CA ARG A 24 -11.12 13.46 16.50
C ARG A 24 -12.35 14.36 16.43
N GLU A 25 -13.01 14.42 15.28
CA GLU A 25 -14.25 15.19 15.12
C GLU A 25 -15.42 14.56 15.89
N VAL A 26 -15.51 13.24 15.89
CA VAL A 26 -16.59 12.49 16.56
C VAL A 26 -16.35 12.38 18.07
N PHE A 27 -15.09 12.27 18.49
CA PHE A 27 -14.65 12.12 19.87
C PHE A 27 -13.66 13.23 20.25
N PRO A 28 -14.09 14.51 20.25
CA PRO A 28 -13.19 15.65 20.48
C PRO A 28 -12.60 15.70 21.89
N GLN A 29 -13.20 14.98 22.83
CA GLN A 29 -12.75 14.84 24.22
C GLN A 29 -12.21 13.42 24.52
N GLY A 30 -11.95 12.61 23.49
CA GLY A 30 -11.60 11.19 23.61
C GLY A 30 -12.82 10.27 23.73
N LEU A 31 -12.56 8.96 23.88
CA LEU A 31 -13.60 7.94 23.99
C LEU A 31 -14.48 8.16 25.22
N GLU A 32 -15.75 7.73 25.18
CA GLU A 32 -16.63 7.87 26.35
C GLU A 32 -16.18 6.94 27.49
N ALA A 33 -16.30 7.39 28.74
CA ALA A 33 -16.06 6.55 29.90
C ALA A 33 -17.27 5.61 30.10
N LEU A 34 -17.00 4.34 30.41
CA LEU A 34 -18.06 3.37 30.65
C LEU A 34 -18.68 3.57 32.04
N PRO A 35 -20.00 3.33 32.21
CA PRO A 35 -20.65 3.38 33.51
C PRO A 35 -19.95 2.48 34.55
N SER A 36 -19.91 2.94 35.80
CA SER A 36 -19.30 2.21 36.90
C SER A 36 -19.91 0.81 37.06
N GLY A 37 -19.06 -0.21 37.22
CA GLY A 37 -19.48 -1.60 37.37
C GLY A 37 -19.62 -2.38 36.04
N ARG A 38 -19.79 -1.71 34.90
CA ARG A 38 -19.94 -2.38 33.59
C ARG A 38 -18.67 -3.15 33.17
N PRO A 39 -17.45 -2.57 33.23
CA PRO A 39 -16.23 -3.32 32.93
C PRO A 39 -16.00 -4.51 33.87
N GLN A 40 -16.29 -4.34 35.17
CA GLN A 40 -16.12 -5.40 36.17
C GLN A 40 -17.07 -6.57 35.92
N ARG A 41 -18.30 -6.29 35.52
CA ARG A 41 -19.29 -7.32 35.18
C ARG A 41 -18.88 -8.09 33.93
N LEU A 42 -18.51 -7.38 32.85
CA LEU A 42 -18.06 -8.03 31.62
C LEU A 42 -16.83 -8.91 31.85
N ARG A 43 -15.87 -8.43 32.64
CA ARG A 43 -14.70 -9.23 33.02
C ARG A 43 -15.09 -10.51 33.75
N ARG A 44 -15.98 -10.43 34.74
CA ARG A 44 -16.42 -11.61 35.50
C ARG A 44 -17.14 -12.62 34.60
N THR A 45 -18.05 -12.15 33.74
CA THR A 45 -18.79 -13.03 32.83
C THR A 45 -17.88 -13.63 31.75
N TYR A 46 -16.88 -12.89 31.29
CA TYR A 46 -15.83 -13.41 30.41
C TYR A 46 -14.99 -14.49 31.10
N GLU A 47 -14.54 -14.25 32.34
CA GLU A 47 -13.76 -15.22 33.13
C GLU A 47 -14.57 -16.52 33.35
N GLU A 48 -15.84 -16.40 33.74
CA GLU A 48 -16.76 -17.55 33.89
C GLU A 48 -16.95 -18.32 32.57
N TRP A 49 -17.14 -17.62 31.45
CA TRP A 49 -17.24 -18.25 30.13
C TRP A 49 -15.93 -18.92 29.71
N ARG A 50 -14.78 -18.26 29.89
CA ARG A 50 -13.48 -18.82 29.50
C ARG A 50 -13.11 -20.03 30.34
N ASP A 51 -13.39 -20.00 31.64
CA ASP A 51 -13.21 -21.16 32.52
C ASP A 51 -14.05 -22.34 32.03
N ALA A 52 -15.30 -22.10 31.62
CA ALA A 52 -16.17 -23.14 31.06
C ALA A 52 -15.66 -23.70 29.72
N VAL A 53 -15.04 -22.87 28.87
CA VAL A 53 -14.38 -23.33 27.64
C VAL A 53 -13.19 -24.22 27.99
N ASP A 54 -12.35 -23.80 28.93
CA ASP A 54 -11.10 -24.50 29.28
C ASP A 54 -11.34 -25.86 29.95
N VAL A 55 -12.47 -26.03 30.67
CA VAL A 55 -12.85 -27.29 31.32
C VAL A 55 -13.83 -28.15 30.51
N GLU A 56 -14.19 -27.73 29.30
CA GLU A 56 -15.20 -28.38 28.46
C GLU A 56 -16.53 -28.61 29.21
N ASP A 57 -17.04 -27.56 29.87
CA ASP A 57 -18.25 -27.63 30.69
C ASP A 57 -19.47 -28.11 29.89
N LEU A 58 -20.34 -28.91 30.50
CA LEU A 58 -21.56 -29.41 29.86
C LEU A 58 -22.55 -28.28 29.54
N ASP A 59 -22.53 -27.20 30.33
CA ASP A 59 -23.38 -26.02 30.14
C ASP A 59 -22.73 -24.96 29.22
N LEU A 60 -21.59 -25.28 28.58
CA LEU A 60 -20.86 -24.36 27.70
C LEU A 60 -21.74 -23.67 26.64
N PRO A 61 -22.66 -24.33 25.92
CA PRO A 61 -23.51 -23.65 24.95
C PRO A 61 -24.39 -22.56 25.58
N ALA A 62 -24.89 -22.79 26.80
CA ALA A 62 -25.71 -21.82 27.53
C ALA A 62 -24.86 -20.66 28.05
N LEU A 63 -23.67 -20.94 28.58
CA LEU A 63 -22.72 -19.94 29.06
C LEU A 63 -22.18 -19.08 27.91
N HIS A 64 -21.93 -19.68 26.74
CA HIS A 64 -21.53 -18.97 25.53
C HIS A 64 -22.63 -18.03 25.05
N ALA A 65 -23.87 -18.51 24.93
CA ALA A 65 -25.01 -17.67 24.58
C ALA A 65 -25.22 -16.53 25.59
N ALA A 66 -25.05 -16.81 26.89
CA ALA A 66 -25.14 -15.80 27.95
C ALA A 66 -24.05 -14.74 27.82
N TRP A 67 -22.79 -15.13 27.55
CA TRP A 67 -21.68 -14.22 27.31
C TRP A 67 -21.91 -13.31 26.11
N ILE A 68 -22.29 -13.88 24.96
CA ILE A 68 -22.61 -13.11 23.75
C ILE A 68 -23.75 -12.12 24.03
N ASN A 69 -24.81 -12.58 24.70
CA ASN A 69 -25.94 -11.73 25.05
C ASN A 69 -25.53 -10.62 26.04
N ASP A 70 -24.59 -10.89 26.95
CA ASP A 70 -24.10 -9.88 27.89
C ASP A 70 -23.37 -8.74 27.18
N VAL A 71 -22.52 -9.07 26.21
CA VAL A 71 -21.82 -8.08 25.38
C VAL A 71 -22.83 -7.28 24.55
N LEU A 72 -23.73 -7.94 23.83
CA LEU A 72 -24.67 -7.25 22.94
C LEU A 72 -25.69 -6.39 23.71
N VAL A 73 -26.33 -6.95 24.73
CA VAL A 73 -27.42 -6.26 25.45
C VAL A 73 -26.88 -5.30 26.51
N THR A 74 -25.86 -5.71 27.28
CA THR A 74 -25.38 -4.88 28.40
C THR A 74 -24.27 -3.91 27.98
N ALA A 75 -23.29 -4.36 27.19
CA ALA A 75 -22.19 -3.50 26.78
C ALA A 75 -22.60 -2.55 25.65
N LEU A 76 -23.25 -3.08 24.61
CA LEU A 76 -23.64 -2.32 23.41
C LEU A 76 -25.06 -1.73 23.49
N GLU A 77 -25.84 -2.05 24.53
CA GLU A 77 -27.20 -1.53 24.75
C GLU A 77 -28.17 -1.92 23.63
N MET A 78 -27.96 -3.09 23.01
CA MET A 78 -28.82 -3.67 21.97
C MET A 78 -29.90 -4.57 22.61
N ASP A 79 -30.98 -3.98 23.09
CA ASP A 79 -32.08 -4.73 23.72
C ASP A 79 -32.97 -5.47 22.71
N GLU A 80 -33.97 -6.19 23.19
CA GLU A 80 -34.90 -6.97 22.36
C GLU A 80 -35.75 -6.12 21.40
N THR A 81 -35.83 -4.80 21.61
CA THR A 81 -36.58 -3.90 20.70
C THR A 81 -35.86 -3.73 19.36
N VAL A 82 -34.53 -3.78 19.36
CA VAL A 82 -33.68 -3.61 18.16
C VAL A 82 -32.98 -4.90 17.73
N LEU A 83 -32.76 -5.85 18.64
CA LEU A 83 -32.05 -7.11 18.36
C LEU A 83 -33.03 -8.24 18.01
N ARG A 84 -32.93 -8.78 16.80
CA ARG A 84 -33.71 -9.93 16.31
C ARG A 84 -32.87 -11.21 16.31
N ARG A 85 -33.51 -12.35 16.61
CA ARG A 85 -32.90 -13.69 16.65
C ARG A 85 -33.91 -14.79 16.27
N GLY A 86 -33.43 -15.89 15.69
CA GLY A 86 -34.27 -17.05 15.34
C GLY A 86 -35.50 -16.64 14.50
N ALA A 87 -36.70 -17.05 14.94
CA ALA A 87 -37.96 -16.79 14.22
C ALA A 87 -38.33 -15.29 14.08
N THR A 88 -37.64 -14.39 14.78
CA THR A 88 -37.87 -12.93 14.66
C THR A 88 -36.97 -12.26 13.62
N LEU A 89 -36.03 -12.99 13.02
CA LEU A 89 -35.19 -12.45 11.95
C LEU A 89 -36.01 -12.17 10.69
N PRO A 90 -35.84 -11.00 10.04
CA PRO A 90 -36.49 -10.72 8.76
C PRO A 90 -36.10 -11.75 7.69
N GLU A 91 -37.08 -12.32 6.98
CA GLU A 91 -36.85 -13.35 5.95
C GLU A 91 -35.90 -12.87 4.84
N GLN A 92 -35.93 -11.57 4.53
CA GLN A 92 -35.06 -10.90 3.56
C GLN A 92 -33.55 -10.96 3.88
N LEU A 93 -33.17 -11.34 5.10
CA LEU A 93 -31.77 -11.55 5.49
C LEU A 93 -31.26 -12.95 5.16
N THR A 94 -32.14 -13.84 4.69
CA THR A 94 -31.78 -15.16 4.19
C THR A 94 -31.53 -15.06 2.69
N VAL A 95 -30.26 -15.13 2.30
CA VAL A 95 -29.82 -14.97 0.92
C VAL A 95 -29.44 -16.33 0.35
N SER A 96 -30.03 -16.68 -0.78
CA SER A 96 -29.53 -17.79 -1.61
C SER A 96 -28.38 -17.29 -2.48
N MET A 97 -27.24 -17.96 -2.45
CA MET A 97 -26.10 -17.71 -3.34
C MET A 97 -26.15 -18.73 -4.49
N PRO A 98 -26.76 -18.40 -5.65
CA PRO A 98 -27.07 -19.37 -6.70
C PRO A 98 -25.81 -19.98 -7.32
N GLU A 99 -24.74 -19.20 -7.34
CA GLU A 99 -23.39 -19.55 -7.83
C GLU A 99 -22.75 -20.71 -7.03
N HIS A 100 -23.23 -20.94 -5.80
CA HIS A 100 -22.66 -21.92 -4.86
C HIS A 100 -23.69 -22.91 -4.30
N GLY A 101 -24.99 -22.73 -4.59
CA GLY A 101 -26.06 -23.59 -4.08
C GLY A 101 -26.23 -23.56 -2.56
N VAL A 102 -25.76 -22.50 -1.89
CA VAL A 102 -25.80 -22.35 -0.42
C VAL A 102 -26.68 -21.17 -0.04
N THR A 103 -27.45 -21.34 1.03
CA THR A 103 -28.22 -20.27 1.66
C THR A 103 -27.47 -19.76 2.89
N VAL A 104 -27.28 -18.44 2.99
CA VAL A 104 -26.60 -17.79 4.11
C VAL A 104 -27.58 -16.84 4.80
N ALA A 105 -27.65 -16.92 6.12
CA ALA A 105 -28.47 -16.05 6.95
C ALA A 105 -27.70 -15.75 8.25
N PRO A 106 -27.81 -14.54 8.83
CA PRO A 106 -27.15 -14.20 10.09
C PRO A 106 -27.80 -14.92 11.28
N ASP A 107 -27.06 -15.08 12.38
CA ASP A 107 -27.59 -15.64 13.63
C ASP A 107 -28.42 -14.59 14.40
N LEU A 108 -27.99 -13.33 14.34
CA LEU A 108 -28.65 -12.19 14.97
C LEU A 108 -28.60 -10.96 14.04
N ALA A 109 -29.55 -10.05 14.16
CA ALA A 109 -29.52 -8.78 13.43
C ALA A 109 -30.00 -7.63 14.31
N VAL A 110 -29.31 -6.49 14.24
CA VAL A 110 -29.80 -5.22 14.74
C VAL A 110 -30.59 -4.56 13.63
N VAL A 111 -31.85 -4.24 13.89
CA VAL A 111 -32.78 -3.68 12.91
C VAL A 111 -33.33 -2.34 13.37
N ASN A 112 -33.78 -1.51 12.44
CA ASN A 112 -34.53 -0.31 12.74
C ASN A 112 -36.04 -0.61 12.86
N PRO A 113 -36.61 -0.71 14.08
CA PRO A 113 -38.03 -1.04 14.26
C PRO A 113 -38.97 0.04 13.74
N THR A 114 -38.47 1.26 13.53
CA THR A 114 -39.26 2.39 13.01
C THR A 114 -39.19 2.51 11.49
N ASN A 115 -38.34 1.74 10.82
CA ASN A 115 -38.17 1.74 9.37
C ASN A 115 -38.22 0.31 8.81
N SER A 116 -39.37 -0.35 8.95
CA SER A 116 -39.64 -1.68 8.36
C SER A 116 -38.58 -2.75 8.69
N ASP A 117 -38.03 -2.72 9.90
CA ASP A 117 -36.94 -3.61 10.34
C ASP A 117 -35.74 -3.61 9.35
N GLU A 118 -35.39 -2.43 8.82
CA GLU A 118 -34.17 -2.23 8.02
C GLU A 118 -32.93 -2.74 8.79
N PRO A 119 -32.10 -3.60 8.18
CA PRO A 119 -30.92 -4.15 8.85
C PRO A 119 -29.81 -3.11 8.99
N LEU A 120 -29.40 -2.86 10.23
CA LEU A 120 -28.33 -1.91 10.58
C LEU A 120 -27.00 -2.61 10.87
N LEU A 121 -27.05 -3.83 11.41
CA LEU A 121 -25.87 -4.65 11.72
C LEU A 121 -26.25 -6.14 11.69
N LEU A 122 -25.51 -6.95 10.92
CA LEU A 122 -25.68 -8.41 10.90
C LEU A 122 -24.65 -9.08 11.82
N ILE A 123 -25.01 -10.15 12.50
CA ILE A 123 -24.11 -10.80 13.46
C ILE A 123 -24.11 -12.32 13.22
N HIS A 124 -22.90 -12.88 13.13
CA HIS A 124 -22.66 -14.31 13.13
C HIS A 124 -21.87 -14.74 14.35
N VAL A 125 -22.35 -15.79 15.01
CA VAL A 125 -21.77 -16.36 16.22
C VAL A 125 -21.28 -17.78 15.92
N TYR A 126 -20.01 -18.02 16.19
CA TYR A 126 -19.35 -19.30 16.01
C TYR A 126 -19.01 -19.93 17.36
N GLU A 127 -18.84 -21.26 17.37
CA GLU A 127 -18.38 -21.99 18.54
C GLU A 127 -17.04 -21.43 19.09
N PRO A 128 -16.82 -21.48 20.42
CA PRO A 128 -15.57 -21.08 21.04
C PRO A 128 -14.33 -21.66 20.34
N ASP A 129 -13.23 -20.91 20.35
CA ASP A 129 -11.94 -21.27 19.74
C ASP A 129 -11.99 -21.57 18.21
N THR A 130 -13.11 -21.29 17.55
CA THR A 130 -13.16 -21.27 16.07
C THR A 130 -12.29 -20.15 15.53
N ASP A 131 -11.32 -20.49 14.68
CA ASP A 131 -10.55 -19.51 13.93
C ASP A 131 -11.43 -18.85 12.85
N LEU A 132 -11.54 -17.53 12.92
CA LEU A 132 -12.39 -16.71 12.04
C LEU A 132 -11.74 -16.42 10.68
N ASP A 133 -10.43 -16.65 10.54
CA ASP A 133 -9.67 -16.41 9.31
C ASP A 133 -9.37 -17.72 8.53
N THR A 134 -9.69 -18.88 9.10
CA THR A 134 -9.41 -20.17 8.45
C THR A 134 -10.60 -20.65 7.60
N THR A 135 -10.34 -21.07 6.36
CA THR A 135 -11.36 -21.64 5.47
C THR A 135 -11.99 -22.88 6.09
N ARG A 136 -13.33 -22.90 6.12
CA ARG A 136 -14.12 -24.04 6.59
C ARG A 136 -15.24 -24.35 5.61
N ARG A 137 -15.72 -25.59 5.65
CA ARG A 137 -16.87 -26.00 4.84
C ARG A 137 -18.18 -25.70 5.57
N PHE A 138 -18.98 -24.82 4.97
CA PHE A 138 -20.35 -24.51 5.39
C PHE A 138 -21.30 -24.98 4.28
N ASP A 139 -22.11 -26.00 4.55
CA ASP A 139 -23.10 -26.55 3.61
C ASP A 139 -22.53 -26.87 2.21
N GLY A 140 -21.26 -27.28 2.15
CA GLY A 140 -20.55 -27.61 0.91
C GLY A 140 -19.67 -26.49 0.33
N LEU A 141 -19.83 -25.24 0.78
CA LEU A 141 -19.01 -24.09 0.39
C LEU A 141 -17.79 -23.96 1.32
N ALA A 142 -16.60 -23.98 0.75
CA ALA A 142 -15.36 -23.71 1.49
C ALA A 142 -15.12 -22.19 1.54
N ILE A 143 -15.35 -21.56 2.69
CA ILE A 143 -15.22 -20.11 2.87
C ILE A 143 -14.79 -19.80 4.31
N THR A 144 -14.09 -18.68 4.54
CA THR A 144 -13.78 -18.22 5.89
C THR A 144 -15.04 -17.64 6.56
N PRO A 145 -15.17 -17.70 7.90
CA PRO A 145 -16.22 -16.98 8.62
C PRO A 145 -16.31 -15.48 8.26
N ALA A 146 -15.16 -14.82 8.08
CA ALA A 146 -15.07 -13.42 7.69
C ALA A 146 -15.64 -13.16 6.27
N ASP A 147 -15.20 -13.95 5.27
CA ASP A 147 -15.67 -13.79 3.88
C ASP A 147 -17.13 -14.18 3.71
N ARG A 148 -17.62 -15.14 4.50
CA ARG A 148 -19.04 -15.49 4.55
C ARG A 148 -19.89 -14.30 4.99
N MET A 149 -19.42 -13.54 5.98
CA MET A 149 -20.06 -12.28 6.37
C MET A 149 -19.98 -11.23 5.25
N VAL A 150 -18.83 -11.05 4.59
CA VAL A 150 -18.69 -10.12 3.46
C VAL A 150 -19.71 -10.42 2.36
N ALA A 151 -19.87 -11.70 2.00
CA ALA A 151 -20.83 -12.13 1.00
C ALA A 151 -22.28 -11.82 1.41
N LEU A 152 -22.64 -12.11 2.67
CA LEU A 152 -23.96 -11.81 3.23
C LEU A 152 -24.25 -10.30 3.24
N LEU A 153 -23.30 -9.47 3.67
CA LEU A 153 -23.44 -8.02 3.71
C LEU A 153 -23.69 -7.44 2.32
N ARG A 154 -22.90 -7.87 1.32
CA ARG A 154 -23.06 -7.42 -0.06
C ARG A 154 -24.40 -7.83 -0.66
N ALA A 155 -24.87 -9.05 -0.37
CA ALA A 155 -26.12 -9.55 -0.92
C ALA A 155 -27.36 -8.96 -0.25
N THR A 156 -27.29 -8.66 1.04
CA THR A 156 -28.39 -8.02 1.80
C THR A 156 -28.42 -6.50 1.64
N GLY A 157 -27.34 -5.90 1.13
CA GLY A 157 -27.17 -4.45 1.08
C GLY A 157 -26.88 -3.80 2.43
N CYS A 158 -26.72 -4.58 3.50
CA CYS A 158 -26.30 -4.08 4.80
C CYS A 158 -24.78 -3.87 4.80
N PRO A 159 -24.26 -2.66 5.08
CA PRO A 159 -22.83 -2.39 4.89
C PRO A 159 -21.94 -2.93 6.00
N THR A 160 -22.49 -3.35 7.15
CA THR A 160 -21.71 -3.64 8.36
C THR A 160 -22.21 -4.89 9.08
N GLY A 161 -21.29 -5.72 9.58
CA GLY A 161 -21.60 -6.90 10.38
C GLY A 161 -20.54 -7.22 11.44
N ILE A 162 -20.86 -8.14 12.36
CA ILE A 162 -19.94 -8.67 13.37
C ILE A 162 -19.83 -10.19 13.20
N VAL A 163 -18.60 -10.68 13.20
CA VAL A 163 -18.29 -12.11 13.31
C VAL A 163 -17.62 -12.34 14.65
N THR A 164 -18.15 -13.27 15.46
CA THR A 164 -17.59 -13.54 16.80
C THR A 164 -17.58 -15.01 17.15
N ASN A 165 -16.56 -15.44 17.89
CA ASN A 165 -16.51 -16.74 18.58
C ASN A 165 -16.55 -16.57 20.12
N GLY A 166 -16.98 -15.40 20.59
CA GLY A 166 -16.97 -15.00 22.01
C GLY A 166 -15.66 -14.37 22.47
N GLU A 167 -14.51 -14.85 21.98
CA GLU A 167 -13.19 -14.30 22.31
C GLU A 167 -12.82 -13.15 21.37
N ARG A 168 -12.89 -13.39 20.06
CA ARG A 168 -12.61 -12.40 19.02
C ARG A 168 -13.91 -11.81 18.52
N TRP A 169 -14.03 -10.49 18.57
CA TRP A 169 -15.14 -9.72 18.03
C TRP A 169 -14.65 -8.95 16.80
N MET A 170 -14.95 -9.46 15.61
CA MET A 170 -14.53 -8.87 14.35
C MET A 170 -15.66 -8.05 13.73
N LEU A 171 -15.48 -6.74 13.65
CA LEU A 171 -16.29 -5.85 12.83
C LEU A 171 -15.91 -6.04 11.37
N VAL A 172 -16.89 -6.25 10.51
CA VAL A 172 -16.76 -6.33 9.05
C VAL A 172 -17.52 -5.18 8.43
N HIS A 173 -16.88 -4.39 7.57
CA HIS A 173 -17.52 -3.34 6.78
C HIS A 173 -17.32 -3.64 5.30
N ALA A 174 -18.38 -3.96 4.57
CA ALA A 174 -18.30 -4.42 3.19
C ALA A 174 -19.43 -3.86 2.31
N PRO A 175 -19.44 -2.54 2.04
CA PRO A 175 -20.45 -1.97 1.16
C PRO A 175 -20.29 -2.49 -0.29
N ALA A 176 -21.40 -2.52 -1.02
CA ALA A 176 -21.42 -3.00 -2.40
C ALA A 176 -20.44 -2.19 -3.28
N GLY A 177 -19.58 -2.89 -4.02
CA GLY A 177 -18.58 -2.27 -4.90
C GLY A 177 -17.34 -1.70 -4.22
N ALA A 178 -17.17 -1.85 -2.90
CA ALA A 178 -15.96 -1.46 -2.19
C ALA A 178 -15.19 -2.66 -1.63
N MET A 179 -13.93 -2.44 -1.24
CA MET A 179 -13.16 -3.43 -0.48
C MET A 179 -13.71 -3.56 0.94
N ALA A 180 -13.69 -4.79 1.46
CA ALA A 180 -14.06 -5.05 2.83
C ALA A 180 -12.98 -4.53 3.79
N GLY A 181 -13.43 -3.95 4.90
CA GLY A 181 -12.63 -3.60 6.06
C GLY A 181 -13.00 -4.49 7.25
N PHE A 182 -12.02 -4.72 8.12
CA PHE A 182 -12.09 -5.60 9.27
C PHE A 182 -11.40 -4.93 10.46
N ALA A 183 -12.01 -5.00 11.64
CA ALA A 183 -11.39 -4.59 12.89
C ALA A 183 -11.73 -5.60 13.98
N SER A 184 -10.73 -6.17 14.65
CA SER A 184 -10.91 -7.19 15.67
C SER A 184 -10.54 -6.69 17.06
N TRP A 185 -11.43 -6.97 18.01
CA TRP A 185 -11.18 -6.84 19.44
C TRP A 185 -11.10 -8.22 20.09
N TYR A 186 -10.19 -8.38 21.04
CA TYR A 186 -10.08 -9.60 21.83
C TYR A 186 -10.58 -9.35 23.25
N ALA A 187 -11.60 -10.12 23.66
CA ALA A 187 -12.26 -9.96 24.94
C ALA A 187 -11.30 -10.15 26.12
N ARG A 188 -10.30 -11.04 25.99
CA ARG A 188 -9.23 -11.22 26.99
C ARG A 188 -8.50 -9.92 27.36
N LEU A 189 -8.40 -8.96 26.43
CA LEU A 189 -7.69 -7.71 26.63
C LEU A 189 -8.51 -6.66 27.36
N TRP A 190 -9.85 -6.76 27.37
CA TRP A 190 -10.73 -5.73 27.95
C TRP A 190 -10.49 -5.47 29.45
N GLY A 191 -10.01 -6.48 30.18
CA GLY A 191 -9.66 -6.36 31.59
C GLY A 191 -8.29 -5.73 31.88
N GLN A 192 -7.37 -5.76 30.91
CA GLN A 192 -6.00 -5.23 31.02
C GLN A 192 -5.88 -3.85 30.35
N GLU A 193 -6.51 -3.72 29.19
CA GLU A 193 -6.49 -2.54 28.32
C GLU A 193 -7.90 -1.96 28.20
N THR A 194 -8.36 -1.25 29.23
CA THR A 194 -9.73 -0.71 29.29
C THR A 194 -10.09 0.22 28.12
N GLU A 195 -9.09 0.83 27.47
CA GLU A 195 -9.30 1.66 26.28
C GLU A 195 -9.84 0.85 25.09
N THR A 196 -9.45 -0.42 24.94
CA THR A 196 -9.96 -1.28 23.86
C THR A 196 -11.45 -1.56 24.04
N LEU A 197 -11.90 -1.79 25.28
CA LEU A 197 -13.32 -1.95 25.62
C LEU A 197 -14.10 -0.65 25.43
N ARG A 198 -13.55 0.49 25.85
CA ARG A 198 -14.15 1.82 25.62
C ARG A 198 -14.34 2.07 24.13
N ALA A 199 -13.33 1.74 23.32
CA ALA A 199 -13.40 1.88 21.87
C ALA A 199 -14.48 0.99 21.25
N PHE A 200 -14.50 -0.29 21.64
CA PHE A 200 -15.50 -1.26 21.20
C PHE A 200 -16.93 -0.74 21.47
N VAL A 201 -17.23 -0.35 22.70
CA VAL A 201 -18.56 0.17 23.07
C VAL A 201 -18.86 1.52 22.41
N SER A 202 -17.88 2.41 22.32
CA SER A 202 -18.08 3.74 21.69
C SER A 202 -18.38 3.67 20.19
N LEU A 203 -17.88 2.64 19.51
CA LEU A 203 -18.03 2.45 18.06
C LEU A 203 -19.20 1.54 17.68
N LEU A 204 -19.54 0.57 18.52
CA LEU A 204 -20.56 -0.45 18.23
C LEU A 204 -21.80 -0.36 19.12
N GLY A 205 -21.82 0.58 20.08
CA GLY A 205 -23.00 0.81 20.92
C GLY A 205 -24.19 1.32 20.10
N VAL A 206 -25.41 1.07 20.61
CA VAL A 206 -26.68 1.38 19.94
C VAL A 206 -26.75 2.80 19.35
N ARG A 207 -26.16 3.80 20.02
CA ARG A 207 -26.10 5.20 19.56
C ARG A 207 -25.43 5.37 18.19
N ARG A 208 -24.55 4.45 17.78
CA ARG A 208 -23.85 4.49 16.48
C ARG A 208 -24.70 4.02 15.31
N PHE A 209 -25.90 3.52 15.59
CA PHE A 209 -26.86 3.10 14.58
C PHE A 209 -28.11 4.01 14.59
N PHE A 210 -28.47 4.56 15.75
CA PHE A 210 -29.68 5.38 15.93
C PHE A 210 -29.42 6.88 16.19
N GLY A 211 -28.15 7.31 16.21
CA GLY A 211 -27.77 8.72 16.37
C GLY A 211 -27.94 9.56 15.09
N PRO A 212 -27.47 10.82 15.10
CA PRO A 212 -27.43 11.67 13.90
C PRO A 212 -26.66 11.01 12.76
N ASP A 213 -27.10 11.20 11.52
CA ASP A 213 -26.54 10.50 10.35
C ASP A 213 -25.02 10.62 10.23
N GLU A 214 -24.46 11.81 10.46
CA GLU A 214 -23.01 12.06 10.41
C GLU A 214 -22.19 11.30 11.45
N GLY A 215 -22.84 10.85 12.54
CA GLY A 215 -22.24 10.10 13.64
C GLY A 215 -22.49 8.60 13.57
N LYS A 216 -23.26 8.12 12.59
CA LYS A 216 -23.53 6.70 12.37
C LYS A 216 -22.32 5.99 11.80
N LEU A 217 -22.11 4.74 12.21
CA LEU A 217 -20.91 3.99 11.84
C LEU A 217 -20.64 3.92 10.31
N PRO A 218 -21.63 3.62 9.43
CA PRO A 218 -21.41 3.63 7.99
C PRO A 218 -20.97 5.00 7.44
N ALA A 219 -21.55 6.10 7.93
CA ALA A 219 -21.17 7.45 7.51
C ALA A 219 -19.74 7.81 7.96
N LEU A 220 -19.29 7.29 9.11
CA LEU A 220 -17.90 7.46 9.54
C LEU A 220 -16.92 6.77 8.61
N TYR A 221 -17.25 5.59 8.08
CA TYR A 221 -16.45 4.91 7.06
C TYR A 221 -16.40 5.72 5.76
N GLU A 222 -17.54 6.21 5.26
CA GLU A 222 -17.59 7.05 4.06
C GLU A 222 -16.75 8.33 4.18
N ARG A 223 -16.81 9.00 5.34
CA ARG A 223 -15.98 10.18 5.64
C ARG A 223 -14.50 9.80 5.72
N SER A 224 -14.18 8.64 6.29
CA SER A 224 -12.81 8.15 6.43
C SER A 224 -12.18 7.83 5.08
N LEU A 225 -12.96 7.31 4.12
CA LEU A 225 -12.51 7.09 2.74
C LEU A 225 -12.07 8.40 2.07
N LYS A 226 -12.76 9.52 2.33
CA LYS A 226 -12.38 10.83 1.78
C LYS A 226 -11.05 11.36 2.31
N HIS A 227 -10.59 10.87 3.46
CA HIS A 227 -9.29 11.21 4.03
C HIS A 227 -8.16 10.27 3.59
N GLN A 228 -8.42 9.21 2.82
CA GLN A 228 -7.36 8.31 2.36
C GLN A 228 -6.41 8.97 1.35
N ASP A 229 -6.90 9.92 0.54
CA ASP A 229 -6.07 10.68 -0.39
C ASP A 229 -5.04 11.53 0.37
N ASP A 230 -5.45 12.18 1.47
CA ASP A 230 -4.56 12.96 2.35
C ASP A 230 -3.43 12.09 2.95
N VAL A 231 -3.76 10.86 3.38
CA VAL A 231 -2.78 9.90 3.91
C VAL A 231 -1.77 9.52 2.84
N THR A 232 -2.22 9.31 1.61
CA THR A 232 -1.37 8.87 0.51
C THR A 232 -0.42 9.98 0.07
N GLU A 233 -0.90 11.23 -0.01
CA GLU A 233 -0.06 12.40 -0.29
C GLU A 233 1.01 12.60 0.80
N ALA A 234 0.60 12.52 2.07
CA ALA A 234 1.52 12.70 3.18
C ALA A 234 2.54 11.56 3.31
N LEU A 235 2.15 10.32 2.98
CA LEU A 235 3.07 9.18 2.88
C LEU A 235 4.07 9.38 1.73
N GLY A 236 3.62 9.89 0.58
CA GLY A 236 4.50 10.30 -0.52
C GLY A 236 5.58 11.29 -0.07
N GLU A 237 5.18 12.29 0.71
CA GLU A 237 6.09 13.27 1.28
C GLU A 237 7.09 12.68 2.30
N GLN A 238 6.66 11.73 3.14
CA GLN A 238 7.53 10.99 4.06
C GLN A 238 8.56 10.15 3.30
N VAL A 239 8.13 9.37 2.30
CA VAL A 239 9.00 8.56 1.45
C VAL A 239 9.99 9.44 0.70
N ARG A 240 9.53 10.58 0.18
CA ARG A 240 10.40 11.58 -0.46
C ARG A 240 11.53 12.01 0.47
N ARG A 241 11.19 12.40 1.70
CA ARG A 241 12.16 12.85 2.70
C ARG A 241 13.15 11.75 3.05
N ALA A 242 12.68 10.51 3.14
CA ALA A 242 13.53 9.34 3.38
C ALA A 242 14.54 9.12 2.23
N VAL A 243 14.10 9.23 0.97
CA VAL A 243 14.97 9.16 -0.20
C VAL A 243 15.99 10.31 -0.20
N GLU A 244 15.59 11.53 0.14
CA GLU A 244 16.51 12.68 0.26
C GLU A 244 17.62 12.41 1.27
N VAL A 245 17.27 11.90 2.45
CA VAL A 245 18.23 11.56 3.51
C VAL A 245 19.14 10.42 3.06
N LEU A 246 18.61 9.39 2.40
CA LEU A 246 19.42 8.29 1.87
C LEU A 246 20.44 8.78 0.82
N VAL A 247 20.02 9.61 -0.13
CA VAL A 247 20.92 10.21 -1.13
C VAL A 247 22.02 11.03 -0.46
N GLN A 248 21.69 11.81 0.57
CA GLN A 248 22.68 12.57 1.33
C GLN A 248 23.64 11.66 2.12
N ALA A 249 23.15 10.56 2.69
CA ALA A 249 23.98 9.58 3.38
C ALA A 249 24.93 8.88 2.40
N LEU A 250 24.47 8.52 1.20
CA LEU A 250 25.29 7.98 0.11
C LEU A 250 26.35 8.99 -0.35
N ASP A 251 25.98 10.26 -0.55
CA ASP A 251 26.92 11.34 -0.93
C ASP A 251 28.02 11.55 0.12
N ARG A 252 27.65 11.57 1.40
CA ARG A 252 28.61 11.70 2.50
C ARG A 252 29.57 10.51 2.53
N ALA A 253 29.04 9.29 2.42
CA ALA A 253 29.84 8.08 2.43
C ALA A 253 30.78 7.98 1.21
N ASP A 254 30.34 8.43 0.03
CA ASP A 254 31.18 8.53 -1.17
C ASP A 254 32.25 9.62 -1.02
N GLN A 255 31.91 10.75 -0.40
CA GLN A 255 32.88 11.80 -0.11
C GLN A 255 34.01 11.31 0.81
N ASP A 256 33.69 10.55 1.86
CA ASP A 256 34.68 9.94 2.75
C ASP A 256 35.60 8.93 2.01
N ARG A 257 35.14 8.45 0.85
CA ARG A 257 35.90 7.61 -0.11
C ARG A 257 36.43 8.40 -1.31
N ASN A 258 36.71 9.70 -1.16
CA ASN A 258 37.28 10.58 -2.19
C ASN A 258 36.44 10.70 -3.48
N ARG A 259 35.12 10.51 -3.39
CA ARG A 259 34.18 10.58 -4.53
C ARG A 259 34.54 9.64 -5.69
N GLU A 260 35.07 8.46 -5.37
CA GLU A 260 35.45 7.46 -6.36
C GLU A 260 34.28 6.55 -6.75
N LEU A 261 33.42 6.18 -5.79
CA LEU A 261 32.38 5.18 -6.00
C LEU A 261 31.25 5.71 -6.89
N LEU A 262 30.83 6.97 -6.68
CA LEU A 262 29.74 7.61 -7.42
C LEU A 262 30.24 8.51 -8.57
N ARG A 263 31.49 8.37 -9.00
CA ARG A 263 32.07 9.23 -10.05
C ARG A 263 31.37 9.07 -11.39
N ASP A 264 31.13 7.82 -11.80
CA ASP A 264 30.59 7.45 -13.10
C ASP A 264 29.10 7.03 -13.02
N VAL A 265 28.44 7.37 -11.91
CA VAL A 265 27.02 7.10 -11.67
C VAL A 265 26.22 8.32 -12.13
N ASP A 266 25.25 8.11 -13.01
CA ASP A 266 24.35 9.17 -13.45
C ASP A 266 23.49 9.66 -12.26
N PRO A 267 23.30 10.98 -12.07
CA PRO A 267 22.46 11.48 -10.99
C PRO A 267 21.02 10.90 -10.98
N ARG A 268 20.49 10.54 -12.15
CA ARG A 268 19.20 9.84 -12.26
C ARG A 268 19.27 8.44 -11.65
N GLU A 269 20.30 7.66 -11.99
CA GLU A 269 20.54 6.32 -11.41
C GLU A 269 20.64 6.37 -9.88
N LEU A 270 21.23 7.45 -9.32
CA LEU A 270 21.32 7.63 -7.87
C LEU A 270 19.95 7.84 -7.20
N TYR A 271 19.08 8.63 -7.83
CA TYR A 271 17.70 8.82 -7.34
C TYR A 271 16.88 7.54 -7.45
N GLU A 272 16.97 6.87 -8.62
CA GLU A 272 16.29 5.61 -8.89
C GLU A 272 16.70 4.52 -7.89
N ALA A 273 17.98 4.45 -7.51
CA ALA A 273 18.47 3.54 -6.50
C ALA A 273 17.86 3.82 -5.11
N GLY A 274 17.77 5.09 -4.71
CA GLY A 274 17.13 5.48 -3.45
C GLY A 274 15.66 5.08 -3.40
N LEU A 275 14.92 5.33 -4.49
CA LEU A 275 13.52 4.91 -4.61
C LEU A 275 13.38 3.39 -4.62
N THR A 276 14.30 2.68 -5.30
CA THR A 276 14.33 1.22 -5.35
C THR A 276 14.49 0.61 -3.96
N VAL A 277 15.30 1.21 -3.09
CA VAL A 277 15.43 0.77 -1.69
C VAL A 277 14.08 0.87 -0.97
N MET A 278 13.34 1.98 -1.13
CA MET A 278 12.01 2.13 -0.52
C MET A 278 11.02 1.09 -1.05
N MET A 279 11.01 0.83 -2.36
CA MET A 279 10.17 -0.21 -2.96
C MET A 279 10.51 -1.62 -2.44
N ARG A 280 11.81 -1.93 -2.27
CA ARG A 280 12.25 -3.20 -1.65
C ARG A 280 11.72 -3.34 -0.23
N LEU A 281 11.75 -2.28 0.57
CA LEU A 281 11.24 -2.32 1.94
C LEU A 281 9.73 -2.52 1.98
N VAL A 282 8.96 -1.80 1.16
CA VAL A 282 7.51 -2.00 1.04
C VAL A 282 7.18 -3.44 0.64
N PHE A 283 7.91 -3.97 -0.34
CA PHE A 283 7.76 -5.36 -0.75
C PHE A 283 7.98 -6.32 0.43
N LEU A 284 9.10 -6.18 1.13
CA LEU A 284 9.46 -7.06 2.24
C LEU A 284 8.40 -7.02 3.36
N LEU A 285 7.85 -5.84 3.67
CA LEU A 285 6.82 -5.70 4.70
C LEU A 285 5.55 -6.46 4.30
N SER A 286 5.11 -6.27 3.07
CA SER A 286 3.93 -6.98 2.56
C SER A 286 4.18 -8.49 2.46
N ALA A 287 5.39 -8.90 2.06
CA ALA A 287 5.78 -10.30 1.95
C ALA A 287 5.90 -11.00 3.32
N GLU A 288 6.37 -10.30 4.35
CA GLU A 288 6.38 -10.79 5.75
C GLU A 288 4.96 -10.96 6.28
N GLU A 289 4.12 -9.93 6.19
CA GLU A 289 2.76 -9.95 6.75
C GLU A 289 1.82 -10.95 6.06
N ARG A 290 2.12 -11.30 4.80
CA ARG A 290 1.36 -12.27 4.02
C ARG A 290 2.01 -13.66 3.99
N ALA A 291 2.99 -13.89 4.86
CA ALA A 291 3.70 -15.16 5.00
C ALA A 291 4.28 -15.72 3.68
N LEU A 292 4.74 -14.82 2.79
CA LEU A 292 5.56 -15.17 1.62
C LEU A 292 7.03 -15.38 2.03
N LEU A 293 7.46 -14.71 3.09
CA LEU A 293 8.76 -14.86 3.72
C LEU A 293 8.62 -15.68 5.01
N LEU A 294 9.75 -15.98 5.65
CA LEU A 294 9.86 -16.92 6.77
C LEU A 294 9.54 -16.26 8.12
N LEU A 295 8.57 -15.34 8.14
CA LEU A 295 8.14 -14.69 9.38
C LEU A 295 7.61 -15.74 10.36
N GLY A 296 8.09 -15.73 11.61
CA GLY A 296 7.83 -16.73 12.63
C GLY A 296 8.92 -17.80 12.76
N ASP A 297 9.87 -17.89 11.81
CA ASP A 297 11.10 -18.65 12.02
C ASP A 297 12.04 -17.86 12.95
N PRO A 298 12.50 -18.44 14.09
CA PRO A 298 13.30 -17.69 15.06
C PRO A 298 14.58 -17.06 14.51
N ARG A 299 15.23 -17.68 13.50
CA ARG A 299 16.46 -17.16 12.88
C ARG A 299 16.13 -16.06 11.89
N TYR A 300 15.10 -16.25 11.08
CA TYR A 300 14.60 -15.20 10.19
C TYR A 300 14.20 -13.97 11.00
N ASP A 301 13.39 -14.16 12.04
CA ASP A 301 12.92 -13.09 12.91
C ASP A 301 14.06 -12.36 13.61
N SER A 302 15.08 -13.07 14.07
CA SER A 302 16.20 -12.43 14.78
C SER A 302 17.13 -11.63 13.86
N PHE A 303 17.39 -12.13 12.64
CA PHE A 303 18.52 -11.66 11.82
C PHE A 303 18.15 -11.08 10.45
N TYR A 304 16.93 -11.32 9.96
CA TYR A 304 16.51 -10.93 8.62
C TYR A 304 15.26 -10.07 8.65
N ALA A 305 14.22 -10.47 9.41
CA ALA A 305 12.92 -9.82 9.38
C ALA A 305 13.02 -8.31 9.59
N ILE A 306 12.42 -7.52 8.70
CA ILE A 306 12.51 -6.06 8.79
C ILE A 306 11.54 -5.48 9.84
N SER A 307 10.44 -6.19 10.09
CA SER A 307 9.52 -5.93 11.22
C SER A 307 10.26 -5.93 12.56
N SER A 308 11.07 -6.97 12.81
CA SER A 308 11.91 -7.05 14.02
C SER A 308 13.02 -5.98 14.03
N LEU A 309 13.63 -5.69 12.88
CA LEU A 309 14.72 -4.71 12.77
C LEU A 309 14.23 -3.34 13.22
N ARG A 310 13.05 -2.91 12.77
CA ARG A 310 12.46 -1.64 13.22
C ARG A 310 12.29 -1.61 14.74
N MET A 311 11.74 -2.68 15.33
CA MET A 311 11.53 -2.76 16.78
C MET A 311 12.85 -2.68 17.56
N GLN A 312 13.88 -3.39 17.09
CA GLN A 312 15.22 -3.37 17.68
C GLN A 312 15.85 -1.97 17.61
N LEU A 313 15.75 -1.31 16.45
CA LEU A 313 16.27 0.05 16.28
C LEU A 313 15.54 1.07 17.15
N ARG A 314 14.21 0.95 17.32
CA ARG A 314 13.43 1.84 18.21
C ARG A 314 13.78 1.70 19.69
N ALA A 315 14.29 0.56 20.11
CA ALA A 315 14.69 0.33 21.50
C ALA A 315 16.00 1.04 21.86
N ASP A 316 16.82 1.41 20.87
CA ASP A 316 18.08 2.11 21.06
C ASP A 316 17.87 3.64 21.11
N SER A 317 18.77 4.34 21.80
CA SER A 317 18.77 5.81 21.82
C SER A 317 19.31 6.40 20.51
N GLU A 318 18.90 7.63 20.20
CA GLU A 318 19.33 8.34 18.98
C GLU A 318 20.86 8.43 18.84
N GLU A 319 21.58 8.61 19.95
CA GLU A 319 23.05 8.67 20.00
C GLU A 319 23.72 7.35 19.59
N ILE A 320 23.10 6.21 19.94
CA ILE A 320 23.57 4.88 19.55
C ILE A 320 23.31 4.68 18.06
N LEU A 321 22.10 5.03 17.60
CA LEU A 321 21.68 4.88 16.21
C LEU A 321 22.51 5.72 15.24
N GLU A 322 22.98 6.89 15.65
CA GLU A 322 23.88 7.73 14.85
C GLU A 322 25.26 7.08 14.62
N ARG A 323 25.74 6.25 15.56
CA ARG A 323 27.09 5.65 15.51
C ARG A 323 27.11 4.24 14.96
N ARG A 324 26.03 3.48 15.15
CA ARG A 324 25.89 2.10 14.66
C ARG A 324 25.53 2.10 13.17
N ARG A 325 26.02 1.10 12.43
CA ARG A 325 25.93 0.98 10.96
C ARG A 325 25.57 -0.44 10.49
N SER A 326 25.07 -1.27 11.40
CA SER A 326 24.82 -2.69 11.14
C SER A 326 23.53 -2.92 10.36
N ALA A 327 22.53 -2.06 10.51
CA ALA A 327 21.21 -2.24 9.94
C ALA A 327 21.24 -2.21 8.41
N TRP A 328 22.07 -1.34 7.81
CA TRP A 328 22.21 -1.26 6.35
C TRP A 328 22.76 -2.55 5.77
N SER A 329 23.80 -3.12 6.40
CA SER A 329 24.38 -4.40 5.96
C SER A 329 23.38 -5.55 6.07
N ARG A 330 22.53 -5.55 7.11
CA ARG A 330 21.43 -6.51 7.27
C ARG A 330 20.40 -6.39 6.15
N LEU A 331 20.00 -5.18 5.77
CA LEU A 331 19.08 -4.96 4.65
C LEU A 331 19.65 -5.48 3.33
N LEU A 332 20.92 -5.17 3.02
CA LEU A 332 21.57 -5.67 1.81
C LEU A 332 21.67 -7.21 1.78
N ALA A 333 21.97 -7.83 2.92
CA ALA A 333 22.00 -9.28 3.03
C ALA A 333 20.62 -9.91 2.79
N LEU A 334 19.55 -9.30 3.33
CA LEU A 334 18.18 -9.74 3.06
C LEU A 334 17.80 -9.55 1.58
N PHE A 335 18.16 -8.42 0.96
CA PHE A 335 17.90 -8.20 -0.47
C PHE A 335 18.56 -9.28 -1.34
N ARG A 336 19.82 -9.62 -1.03
CA ARG A 336 20.52 -10.75 -1.67
C ARG A 336 19.85 -12.09 -1.39
N GLY A 337 19.39 -12.32 -0.16
CA GLY A 337 18.67 -13.55 0.22
C GLY A 337 17.36 -13.72 -0.56
N VAL A 338 16.60 -12.64 -0.76
CA VAL A 338 15.39 -12.64 -1.58
C VAL A 338 15.72 -12.88 -3.06
N PHE A 339 16.73 -12.20 -3.59
CA PHE A 339 17.11 -12.33 -5.00
C PHE A 339 17.71 -13.70 -5.34
N GLY A 340 18.74 -14.12 -4.60
CA GLY A 340 19.55 -15.30 -4.86
C GLY A 340 19.12 -16.55 -4.11
N GLY A 341 18.17 -16.44 -3.18
CA GLY A 341 17.76 -17.51 -2.28
C GLY A 341 18.74 -17.72 -1.12
N ILE A 342 18.29 -18.49 -0.12
CA ILE A 342 19.08 -18.97 1.00
C ILE A 342 18.95 -20.49 1.01
N ASP A 343 20.07 -21.20 0.85
CA ASP A 343 20.13 -22.64 1.08
C ASP A 343 21.05 -22.94 2.26
N HIS A 344 20.45 -23.00 3.44
CA HIS A 344 21.12 -23.39 4.68
C HIS A 344 20.28 -24.47 5.38
N PRO A 345 20.90 -25.47 6.05
CA PRO A 345 20.17 -26.57 6.70
C PRO A 345 19.07 -26.16 7.69
N THR A 346 19.13 -24.93 8.18
CA THR A 346 18.24 -24.40 9.22
C THR A 346 17.43 -23.19 8.76
N LEU A 347 17.60 -22.75 7.52
CA LEU A 347 16.90 -21.60 6.96
C LEU A 347 16.94 -21.74 5.44
N ARG A 348 15.78 -21.99 4.84
CA ARG A 348 15.65 -22.15 3.39
C ARG A 348 14.65 -21.16 2.83
N LEU A 349 15.13 -20.29 1.95
CA LEU A 349 14.33 -19.33 1.19
C LEU A 349 14.58 -19.57 -0.30
N PRO A 350 13.56 -19.91 -1.10
CA PRO A 350 13.72 -20.01 -2.55
C PRO A 350 14.20 -18.68 -3.15
N ALA A 351 14.96 -18.75 -4.24
CA ALA A 351 15.33 -17.55 -4.99
C ALA A 351 14.07 -16.95 -5.64
N LEU A 352 13.68 -15.76 -5.20
CA LEU A 352 12.51 -15.07 -5.73
C LEU A 352 12.88 -14.21 -6.95
N GLY A 353 14.14 -13.75 -7.03
CA GLY A 353 14.69 -13.05 -8.20
C GLY A 353 14.05 -11.68 -8.45
N GLY A 354 13.98 -11.30 -9.74
CA GLY A 354 13.40 -10.04 -10.21
C GLY A 354 14.37 -8.86 -10.18
N SER A 355 14.22 -7.95 -11.14
CA SER A 355 15.04 -6.73 -11.29
C SER A 355 14.96 -5.78 -10.09
N LEU A 356 13.92 -5.88 -9.27
CA LEU A 356 13.76 -5.07 -8.06
C LEU A 356 14.85 -5.40 -7.03
N PHE A 357 15.15 -6.68 -6.80
CA PHE A 357 16.11 -7.13 -5.79
C PHE A 357 17.50 -7.44 -6.34
N ASP A 358 17.71 -7.30 -7.66
CA ASP A 358 19.00 -7.53 -8.30
C ASP A 358 20.10 -6.65 -7.67
N PRO A 359 21.14 -7.25 -7.05
CA PRO A 359 22.26 -6.52 -6.48
C PRO A 359 23.10 -5.78 -7.52
N ASP A 360 23.14 -6.28 -8.77
CA ASP A 360 23.96 -5.72 -9.85
C ASP A 360 23.29 -4.54 -10.56
N ARG A 361 22.01 -4.29 -10.31
CA ARG A 361 21.30 -3.13 -10.84
C ARG A 361 21.89 -1.80 -10.35
N TYR A 362 22.21 -1.73 -9.06
CA TYR A 362 22.86 -0.58 -8.43
C TYR A 362 24.04 -1.03 -7.55
N PRO A 363 25.18 -1.42 -8.15
CA PRO A 363 26.31 -2.01 -7.41
C PRO A 363 26.85 -1.10 -6.31
N PHE A 364 26.75 0.22 -6.47
CA PHE A 364 27.23 1.19 -5.50
C PHE A 364 26.49 1.14 -4.15
N LEU A 365 25.25 0.63 -4.09
CA LEU A 365 24.55 0.40 -2.81
C LEU A 365 25.28 -0.64 -1.95
N GLU A 366 25.93 -1.61 -2.61
CA GLU A 366 26.79 -2.65 -2.01
C GLU A 366 28.24 -2.17 -1.83
N GLY A 367 28.54 -0.91 -2.18
CA GLY A 367 29.89 -0.37 -2.21
C GLY A 367 30.75 -0.89 -3.36
N ARG A 368 30.13 -1.49 -4.39
CA ARG A 368 30.82 -2.02 -5.57
C ARG A 368 30.78 -1.02 -6.74
N LYS A 369 31.78 -1.10 -7.63
CA LYS A 369 31.84 -0.26 -8.85
C LYS A 369 30.86 -0.75 -9.92
N LYS A 370 30.48 0.16 -10.83
CA LYS A 370 29.66 -0.16 -12.01
C LYS A 370 30.36 -1.23 -12.87
N GLY A 371 29.60 -2.21 -13.36
CA GLY A 371 30.12 -3.33 -14.16
C GLY A 371 30.70 -4.52 -13.37
N THR A 372 30.60 -4.50 -12.04
CA THR A 372 30.94 -5.64 -11.18
C THR A 372 29.77 -6.62 -11.05
N ASN A 373 30.03 -7.84 -10.56
CA ASN A 373 29.04 -8.86 -10.31
C ASN A 373 29.04 -9.32 -8.84
N TRP A 374 27.86 -9.37 -8.22
CA TRP A 374 27.71 -9.63 -6.79
C TRP A 374 28.20 -11.01 -6.33
N ARG A 375 28.33 -11.97 -7.25
CA ARG A 375 28.82 -13.33 -6.94
C ARG A 375 30.33 -13.42 -6.96
N THR A 376 31.01 -12.58 -7.74
CA THR A 376 32.46 -12.66 -7.96
C THR A 376 33.23 -11.55 -7.30
N ASP A 377 32.64 -10.36 -7.20
CA ASP A 377 33.29 -9.17 -6.66
C ASP A 377 32.88 -8.94 -5.20
N PRO A 378 33.85 -8.69 -4.29
CA PRO A 378 33.54 -8.45 -2.88
C PRO A 378 32.74 -7.15 -2.71
N ALA A 379 31.74 -7.19 -1.83
CA ALA A 379 30.98 -6.02 -1.42
C ALA A 379 31.66 -5.32 -0.23
N GLU A 380 31.73 -3.99 -0.26
CA GLU A 380 32.18 -3.15 0.85
C GLU A 380 31.10 -2.11 1.18
N PRO A 381 30.00 -2.52 1.84
CA PRO A 381 28.83 -1.67 2.06
C PRO A 381 29.17 -0.30 2.61
N LEU A 382 28.44 0.72 2.15
CA LEU A 382 28.60 2.09 2.63
C LEU A 382 28.18 2.18 4.11
N PRO A 383 28.89 3.00 4.93
CA PRO A 383 28.64 3.16 6.36
C PRO A 383 27.39 3.99 6.66
N ILE A 384 26.23 3.57 6.16
CA ILE A 384 24.93 4.22 6.45
C ILE A 384 24.57 3.95 7.91
N ASP A 385 24.24 5.01 8.64
CA ASP A 385 23.92 4.92 10.07
C ASP A 385 22.54 4.29 10.32
N ASP A 386 22.38 3.67 11.48
CA ASP A 386 21.18 2.92 11.85
C ASP A 386 19.97 3.86 12.06
N ARG A 387 20.19 5.14 12.42
CA ARG A 387 19.12 6.15 12.45
C ARG A 387 18.54 6.41 11.05
N THR A 388 19.37 6.39 10.00
CA THR A 388 18.90 6.56 8.62
C THR A 388 18.05 5.35 8.23
N VAL A 389 18.51 4.14 8.56
CA VAL A 389 17.73 2.92 8.29
C VAL A 389 16.39 2.92 9.04
N LEU A 390 16.38 3.34 10.31
CA LEU A 390 15.15 3.50 11.07
C LEU A 390 14.20 4.52 10.40
N LEU A 391 14.71 5.66 9.94
CA LEU A 391 13.93 6.65 9.20
C LEU A 391 13.30 6.03 7.93
N LEU A 392 14.05 5.22 7.17
CA LEU A 392 13.51 4.55 5.98
C LEU A 392 12.34 3.62 6.34
N LEU A 393 12.48 2.83 7.40
CA LEU A 393 11.43 1.92 7.88
C LEU A 393 10.21 2.70 8.42
N GLU A 394 10.43 3.77 9.18
CA GLU A 394 9.34 4.59 9.73
C GLU A 394 8.60 5.39 8.66
N ALA A 395 9.30 5.87 7.63
CA ALA A 395 8.71 6.66 6.55
C ALA A 395 7.65 5.88 5.76
N ILE A 396 7.71 4.55 5.78
CA ILE A 396 6.71 3.69 5.15
C ILE A 396 5.78 3.08 6.20
N GLN A 397 6.30 2.63 7.35
CA GLN A 397 5.48 1.93 8.34
C GLN A 397 4.70 2.87 9.26
N THR A 398 4.94 4.17 9.29
CA THR A 398 4.34 5.04 10.32
C THR A 398 3.72 6.32 9.76
N PHE A 399 2.43 6.49 10.04
CA PHE A 399 1.68 7.71 9.71
C PHE A 399 0.97 8.24 10.95
N GLU A 400 1.19 9.52 11.30
CA GLU A 400 0.63 10.17 12.51
C GLU A 400 0.75 9.34 13.81
N GLY A 401 1.88 8.64 13.99
CA GLY A 401 2.14 7.81 15.18
C GLY A 401 1.50 6.42 15.17
N ARG A 402 0.86 6.02 14.07
CA ARG A 402 0.29 4.67 13.88
C ARG A 402 1.17 3.81 12.99
N THR A 403 1.21 2.52 13.26
CA THR A 403 1.85 1.57 12.33
C THR A 403 0.86 1.23 11.21
N LEU A 404 1.28 1.39 9.95
CA LEU A 404 0.50 0.99 8.78
C LEU A 404 0.60 -0.52 8.58
N SER A 405 -0.54 -1.15 8.30
CA SER A 405 -0.62 -2.58 7.94
C SER A 405 -0.49 -2.75 6.42
N TYR A 406 0.46 -3.56 5.97
CA TYR A 406 0.73 -3.87 4.57
C TYR A 406 0.00 -5.10 4.05
N ARG A 407 -0.71 -5.83 4.93
CA ARG A 407 -1.68 -6.85 4.58
C ARG A 407 -2.82 -6.24 3.75
N ALA A 408 -3.16 -4.98 4.04
CA ALA A 408 -4.35 -4.30 3.54
C ALA A 408 -4.12 -3.03 2.72
N LEU A 409 -2.88 -2.53 2.60
CA LEU A 409 -2.58 -1.44 1.67
C LEU A 409 -2.92 -1.93 0.26
N ASP A 410 -3.93 -1.30 -0.34
CA ASP A 410 -4.32 -1.61 -1.70
C ASP A 410 -3.13 -1.28 -2.59
N VAL A 411 -2.82 -2.16 -3.53
CA VAL A 411 -1.68 -2.02 -4.44
C VAL A 411 -1.69 -0.66 -5.15
N GLU A 412 -2.88 -0.15 -5.40
CA GLU A 412 -3.18 1.14 -5.99
C GLU A 412 -2.75 2.34 -5.11
N GLN A 413 -2.83 2.22 -3.79
CA GLN A 413 -2.38 3.26 -2.85
C GLN A 413 -0.86 3.38 -2.87
N ILE A 414 -0.15 2.25 -2.97
CA ILE A 414 1.31 2.24 -3.19
C ILE A 414 1.60 2.95 -4.52
N GLY A 415 0.93 2.58 -5.61
CA GLY A 415 1.11 3.26 -6.90
C GLY A 415 1.03 4.79 -6.80
N HIS A 416 0.03 5.31 -6.08
CA HIS A 416 -0.18 6.74 -5.89
C HIS A 416 0.93 7.43 -5.04
N VAL A 417 1.43 6.80 -3.98
CA VAL A 417 2.58 7.31 -3.18
C VAL A 417 3.80 7.55 -4.08
N TYR A 418 4.07 6.61 -4.99
CA TYR A 418 5.30 6.62 -5.77
C TYR A 418 5.19 7.47 -7.04
N GLU A 419 4.00 7.72 -7.57
CA GLU A 419 3.81 8.49 -8.80
C GLU A 419 4.38 9.91 -8.70
N GLY A 420 4.10 10.63 -7.61
CA GLY A 420 4.67 11.96 -7.36
C GLY A 420 6.19 11.96 -7.11
N LEU A 421 6.77 10.80 -6.83
CA LEU A 421 8.22 10.61 -6.66
C LEU A 421 8.91 10.38 -8.01
N LEU A 422 8.22 9.79 -8.99
CA LEU A 422 8.77 9.52 -10.33
C LEU A 422 9.16 10.79 -11.10
N GLU A 423 8.58 11.94 -10.75
CA GLU A 423 8.86 13.23 -11.39
C GLU A 423 10.16 13.91 -10.90
N ARG A 424 10.92 13.26 -10.02
CA ARG A 424 12.10 13.84 -9.37
C ARG A 424 13.38 13.16 -9.84
N THR A 425 14.47 13.89 -9.67
CA THR A 425 15.83 13.41 -9.93
C THR A 425 16.78 14.05 -8.92
N VAL A 426 18.03 13.62 -8.93
CA VAL A 426 19.10 14.29 -8.20
C VAL A 426 19.92 15.16 -9.15
N LYS A 427 20.48 16.27 -8.66
CA LYS A 427 21.55 17.03 -9.32
C LYS A 427 22.68 17.34 -8.35
N ARG A 428 23.85 17.68 -8.88
CA ARG A 428 24.93 18.28 -8.08
C ARG A 428 24.75 19.79 -7.98
N VAL A 429 25.08 20.36 -6.82
CA VAL A 429 25.12 21.81 -6.62
C VAL A 429 26.51 22.37 -6.92
N ASP A 430 26.57 23.52 -7.58
CA ASP A 430 27.84 24.15 -8.00
C ASP A 430 28.45 25.07 -6.93
N ASP A 431 27.67 25.40 -5.91
CA ASP A 431 28.04 26.25 -4.77
C ASP A 431 27.35 25.76 -3.50
N VAL A 432 27.79 26.29 -2.35
CA VAL A 432 27.11 26.09 -1.07
C VAL A 432 25.66 26.53 -1.20
N THR A 433 24.72 25.61 -1.00
CA THR A 433 23.29 25.83 -1.25
C THR A 433 22.51 25.65 0.03
N LEU A 434 21.70 26.66 0.36
CA LEU A 434 20.85 26.72 1.54
C LEU A 434 19.43 26.28 1.12
N GLU A 435 18.84 25.35 1.86
CA GLU A 435 17.45 24.95 1.64
C GLU A 435 16.53 25.69 2.60
N LEU A 436 15.64 26.50 2.04
CA LEU A 436 14.75 27.39 2.76
C LEU A 436 13.49 26.65 3.19
N ASP A 437 12.98 27.02 4.36
CA ASP A 437 11.61 26.73 4.76
C ASP A 437 10.65 27.51 3.86
N SER A 438 9.65 26.84 3.29
CA SER A 438 8.92 27.35 2.12
C SER A 438 7.41 27.18 2.20
N GLY A 439 6.68 28.07 1.53
CA GLY A 439 5.24 27.90 1.32
C GLY A 439 4.93 26.75 0.33
N ALA A 440 3.70 26.24 0.37
CA ALA A 440 3.25 25.09 -0.45
C ALA A 440 3.40 25.28 -1.97
N LYS A 441 3.60 26.52 -2.45
CA LYS A 441 3.74 26.85 -3.87
C LYS A 441 5.19 26.89 -4.37
N ALA A 442 6.18 26.82 -3.47
CA ALA A 442 7.59 26.93 -3.84
C ALA A 442 8.05 25.71 -4.63
N LYS A 443 8.44 25.92 -5.90
CA LYS A 443 8.91 24.84 -6.78
C LYS A 443 10.36 24.41 -6.48
N SER A 444 11.19 25.33 -6.00
CA SER A 444 12.58 25.06 -5.62
C SER A 444 13.03 26.04 -4.54
N PRO A 445 12.78 25.75 -3.26
CA PRO A 445 13.11 26.63 -2.14
C PRO A 445 14.59 26.55 -1.77
N ARG A 446 15.47 26.82 -2.74
CA ARG A 446 16.93 26.78 -2.55
C ARG A 446 17.55 28.05 -3.07
N VAL A 447 18.61 28.46 -2.39
CA VAL A 447 19.39 29.63 -2.76
C VAL A 447 20.87 29.34 -2.51
N THR A 448 21.72 29.68 -3.45
CA THR A 448 23.17 29.56 -3.29
C THR A 448 23.72 30.67 -2.42
N LEU A 449 24.81 30.41 -1.72
CA LEU A 449 25.48 31.42 -0.92
C LEU A 449 26.00 32.55 -1.80
N GLY A 450 26.48 32.25 -3.01
CA GLY A 450 26.85 33.24 -4.02
C GLY A 450 25.70 34.15 -4.44
N GLU A 451 24.48 33.62 -4.65
CA GLU A 451 23.29 34.45 -4.93
C GLU A 451 22.97 35.40 -3.77
N ILE A 452 23.02 34.90 -2.53
CA ILE A 452 22.79 35.73 -1.34
C ILE A 452 23.85 36.83 -1.23
N GLU A 453 25.12 36.49 -1.43
CA GLU A 453 26.23 37.44 -1.32
C GLU A 453 26.17 38.50 -2.42
N SER A 454 25.78 38.11 -3.64
CA SER A 454 25.52 39.06 -4.74
C SER A 454 24.38 40.00 -4.38
N ALA A 455 23.23 39.48 -3.92
CA ALA A 455 22.10 40.30 -3.51
C ALA A 455 22.45 41.23 -2.33
N ARG A 456 23.36 40.81 -1.44
CA ARG A 456 23.82 41.62 -0.31
C ARG A 456 24.62 42.84 -0.75
N LEU A 457 25.29 42.81 -1.91
CA LEU A 457 25.97 43.99 -2.46
C LEU A 457 24.98 45.11 -2.83
N ASP A 458 23.75 44.74 -3.19
CA ASP A 458 22.66 45.67 -3.51
C ASP A 458 21.82 46.07 -2.28
N GLY A 459 22.17 45.56 -1.09
CA GLY A 459 21.56 45.91 0.19
C GLY A 459 20.55 44.88 0.74
N PRO A 460 20.12 45.05 2.01
CA PRO A 460 19.30 44.06 2.72
C PRO A 460 17.90 43.86 2.12
N ALA A 461 17.34 44.88 1.46
CA ALA A 461 16.04 44.77 0.79
C ALA A 461 16.08 43.77 -0.37
N ARG A 462 17.17 43.75 -1.16
CA ARG A 462 17.33 42.83 -2.28
C ARG A 462 17.51 41.38 -1.82
N VAL A 463 18.19 41.17 -0.69
CA VAL A 463 18.29 39.84 -0.04
C VAL A 463 16.91 39.35 0.40
N ALA A 464 16.10 40.20 1.05
CA ALA A 464 14.75 39.83 1.45
C ALA A 464 13.84 39.50 0.25
N GLU A 465 13.97 40.24 -0.86
CA GLU A 465 13.26 39.97 -2.11
C GLU A 465 13.64 38.61 -2.72
N LEU A 466 14.94 38.31 -2.80
CA LEU A 466 15.44 37.01 -3.28
C LEU A 466 14.91 35.86 -2.43
N LEU A 467 14.97 36.00 -1.09
CA LEU A 467 14.49 34.96 -0.17
C LEU A 467 12.96 34.79 -0.25
N LYS A 468 12.22 35.87 -0.46
CA LYS A 468 10.77 35.86 -0.72
C LYS A 468 10.46 35.12 -2.02
N GLU A 469 11.15 35.43 -3.12
CA GLU A 469 10.98 34.77 -4.41
C GLU A 469 11.26 33.27 -4.32
N ARG A 470 12.35 32.86 -3.66
CA ARG A 470 12.74 31.45 -3.55
C ARG A 470 11.84 30.65 -2.61
N SER A 471 11.43 31.22 -1.48
CA SER A 471 10.65 30.51 -0.45
C SER A 471 9.13 30.59 -0.66
N GLU A 472 8.64 31.51 -1.50
CA GLU A 472 7.21 31.83 -1.64
C GLU A 472 6.53 32.21 -0.31
N ARG A 473 7.30 32.69 0.67
CA ARG A 473 6.79 33.19 1.97
C ARG A 473 6.44 34.67 1.88
N SER A 474 5.62 35.14 2.82
CA SER A 474 5.30 36.57 2.91
C SER A 474 6.54 37.39 3.27
N GLU A 475 6.60 38.61 2.77
CA GLU A 475 7.70 39.54 3.03
C GLU A 475 7.86 39.86 4.52
N SER A 476 6.75 39.94 5.26
CA SER A 476 6.76 40.11 6.71
C SER A 476 7.38 38.91 7.42
N ALA A 477 7.10 37.67 6.98
CA ALA A 477 7.71 36.48 7.56
C ALA A 477 9.23 36.44 7.32
N ILE A 478 9.68 36.83 6.12
CA ILE A 478 11.12 36.90 5.80
C ILE A 478 11.82 37.94 6.66
N ARG A 479 11.31 39.18 6.74
CA ARG A 479 11.89 40.23 7.60
C ARG A 479 11.98 39.79 9.06
N ASN A 480 10.87 39.29 9.61
CA ASN A 480 10.83 38.86 11.01
C ASN A 480 11.85 37.74 11.30
N ALA A 481 12.08 36.84 10.34
CA ALA A 481 13.06 35.77 10.49
C ALA A 481 14.51 36.27 10.39
N LEU A 482 14.80 37.25 9.51
CA LEU A 482 16.12 37.86 9.39
C LEU A 482 16.51 38.72 10.61
N GLU A 483 15.52 39.33 11.27
CA GLU A 483 15.73 40.09 12.51
C GLU A 483 15.89 39.19 13.74
N ARG A 484 15.47 37.92 13.63
CA ARG A 484 15.54 36.95 14.72
C ARG A 484 16.97 36.44 14.88
N ALA A 485 17.60 36.72 16.03
CA ALA A 485 18.87 36.12 16.38
C ALA A 485 18.74 34.58 16.45
N ALA A 486 19.65 33.86 15.79
CA ALA A 486 19.75 32.41 15.94
C ALA A 486 20.15 32.08 17.38
N ASP A 487 19.44 31.15 18.01
CA ASP A 487 19.79 30.67 19.35
C ASP A 487 21.08 29.82 19.32
N ASP A 488 21.67 29.61 20.50
CA ASP A 488 22.94 28.87 20.64
C ASP A 488 22.84 27.43 20.11
N ARG A 489 21.65 26.83 20.21
CA ARG A 489 21.41 25.46 19.73
C ARG A 489 21.43 25.40 18.19
N LEU A 490 20.76 26.34 17.53
CA LEU A 490 20.75 26.47 16.07
C LEU A 490 22.13 26.83 15.55
N ALA A 491 22.85 27.72 16.25
CA ALA A 491 24.23 28.06 15.96
C ALA A 491 25.18 26.84 16.02
N ALA A 492 25.05 26.01 17.06
CA ALA A 492 25.85 24.79 17.22
C ALA A 492 25.52 23.76 16.12
N ARG A 493 24.24 23.54 15.83
CA ARG A 493 23.80 22.66 14.74
C ARG A 493 24.28 23.14 13.37
N LEU A 494 24.26 24.45 13.14
CA LEU A 494 24.78 25.05 11.92
C LEU A 494 26.28 24.79 11.76
N LEU A 495 27.06 24.89 12.84
CA LEU A 495 28.49 24.58 12.82
C LEU A 495 28.74 23.11 12.46
N THR A 496 27.92 22.18 12.97
CA THR A 496 28.00 20.76 12.61
C THR A 496 27.79 20.54 11.11
N VAL A 497 26.75 21.13 10.51
CA VAL A 497 26.50 20.98 9.06
C VAL A 497 27.51 21.75 8.20
N CYS A 498 28.13 22.80 8.74
CA CYS A 498 29.29 23.48 8.15
C CYS A 498 30.60 22.68 8.34
N ARG A 499 30.55 21.47 8.92
CA ARG A 499 31.72 20.59 9.14
C ARG A 499 32.83 21.24 9.97
N GLY A 500 32.44 22.06 10.94
CA GLY A 500 33.37 22.81 11.79
C GLY A 500 33.94 24.08 11.16
N ASP A 501 33.55 24.43 9.92
CA ASP A 501 33.96 25.69 9.30
C ASP A 501 33.23 26.88 9.94
N VAL A 502 33.93 27.57 10.84
CA VAL A 502 33.44 28.76 11.55
C VAL A 502 33.19 29.93 10.60
N GLY A 503 34.01 30.06 9.53
CA GLY A 503 33.87 31.14 8.55
C GLY A 503 32.60 30.97 7.73
N LEU A 504 32.36 29.77 7.23
CA LEU A 504 31.12 29.42 6.53
C LEU A 504 29.89 29.56 7.44
N ARG A 505 29.97 29.04 8.67
CA ARG A 505 28.91 29.17 9.67
C ARG A 505 28.55 30.63 9.92
N ASN A 506 29.53 31.52 10.08
CA ASN A 506 29.28 32.94 10.33
C ASN A 506 28.62 33.64 9.13
N ARG A 507 28.95 33.23 7.90
CA ARG A 507 28.31 33.76 6.67
C ARG A 507 26.85 33.34 6.56
N ILE A 508 26.50 32.15 7.03
CA ILE A 508 25.14 31.57 6.92
C ILE A 508 24.26 31.92 8.13
N LEU A 509 24.85 32.15 9.30
CA LEU A 509 24.12 32.37 10.56
C LEU A 509 22.95 33.38 10.47
N PRO A 510 23.06 34.52 9.75
CA PRO A 510 21.94 35.46 9.61
C PRO A 510 20.69 34.88 8.94
N TYR A 511 20.85 33.79 8.18
CA TYR A 511 19.79 33.13 7.43
C TYR A 511 19.32 31.84 8.10
N ALA A 512 19.96 31.41 9.20
CA ALA A 512 19.67 30.13 9.85
C ALA A 512 18.19 29.94 10.25
N PRO A 513 17.46 30.97 10.75
CA PRO A 513 16.04 30.83 11.08
C PRO A 513 15.12 30.58 9.87
N LEU A 514 15.61 30.81 8.66
CA LEU A 514 14.89 30.58 7.41
C LEU A 514 15.15 29.20 6.81
N LEU A 515 16.06 28.41 7.39
CA LEU A 515 16.44 27.13 6.84
C LEU A 515 15.45 26.04 7.23
N ARG A 516 15.12 25.20 6.24
CA ARG A 516 14.45 23.93 6.48
C ARG A 516 15.38 23.02 7.27
N THR A 517 14.81 22.14 8.09
CA THR A 517 15.58 21.16 8.87
C THR A 517 15.34 19.72 8.43
N ASP A 518 16.36 18.89 8.61
CA ASP A 518 16.27 17.44 8.45
C ASP A 518 15.41 16.80 9.58
N PRO A 519 15.12 15.48 9.53
CA PRO A 519 14.32 14.82 10.57
C PRO A 519 14.85 14.98 12.01
N TRP A 520 16.15 15.27 12.16
CA TRP A 520 16.84 15.40 13.45
C TRP A 520 17.00 16.87 13.89
N GLY A 521 16.48 17.81 13.08
CA GLY A 521 16.44 19.24 13.37
C GLY A 521 17.72 19.99 13.00
N TYR A 522 18.59 19.43 12.17
CA TYR A 522 19.76 20.14 11.64
C TYR A 522 19.37 20.95 10.39
N PRO A 523 19.89 22.18 10.23
CA PRO A 523 19.64 22.98 9.03
C PRO A 523 20.14 22.30 7.76
N LEU A 524 19.32 22.28 6.72
CA LEU A 524 19.66 21.67 5.44
C LEU A 524 20.59 22.58 4.62
N LEU A 525 21.87 22.21 4.63
CA LEU A 525 22.97 22.88 3.95
C LEU A 525 23.70 21.88 3.05
N HIS A 526 23.78 22.22 1.76
CA HIS A 526 24.45 21.38 0.76
C HIS A 526 25.78 22.02 0.37
N HIS A 527 26.88 21.31 0.59
CA HIS A 527 28.21 21.78 0.19
C HIS A 527 28.37 21.71 -1.33
N LYS A 528 29.30 22.49 -1.89
CA LYS A 528 29.64 22.41 -3.31
C LYS A 528 29.94 20.97 -3.73
N GLY A 529 29.31 20.53 -4.81
CA GLY A 529 29.41 19.18 -5.36
C GLY A 529 28.48 18.15 -4.70
N ALA A 530 27.73 18.51 -3.67
CA ALA A 530 26.77 17.62 -3.03
C ALA A 530 25.56 17.35 -3.93
N PHE A 531 24.95 16.18 -3.73
CA PHE A 531 23.74 15.77 -4.41
C PHE A 531 22.49 16.31 -3.71
N VAL A 532 21.56 16.89 -4.49
CA VAL A 532 20.27 17.40 -4.01
C VAL A 532 19.13 16.88 -4.88
N VAL A 533 17.99 16.56 -4.26
CA VAL A 533 16.79 16.16 -4.98
C VAL A 533 16.08 17.38 -5.55
N VAL A 534 15.81 17.34 -6.85
CA VAL A 534 15.15 18.38 -7.64
C VAL A 534 13.98 17.78 -8.40
N LEU A 535 13.05 18.64 -8.83
CA LEU A 535 12.05 18.25 -9.83
C LEU A 535 12.76 18.05 -11.17
N GLY A 536 12.41 16.99 -11.90
CA GLY A 536 12.85 16.79 -13.28
C GLY A 536 12.34 17.91 -14.21
N ALA A 537 13.05 18.13 -15.32
CA ALA A 537 12.66 19.14 -16.31
C ALA A 537 11.32 18.82 -17.02
N ASP A 538 10.86 17.57 -16.96
CA ASP A 538 9.79 17.00 -17.80
C ASP A 538 8.37 17.18 -17.23
N ARG A 539 8.18 18.08 -16.25
CA ARG A 539 6.95 18.27 -15.44
C ARG A 539 5.66 18.56 -16.23
N ARG A 540 5.72 18.80 -17.54
CA ARG A 540 4.55 19.02 -18.42
C ARG A 540 4.40 17.98 -19.52
N GLU A 541 5.38 17.11 -19.72
CA GLU A 541 5.45 16.20 -20.87
C GLU A 541 5.21 14.72 -20.50
N SER A 542 5.34 14.31 -19.23
CA SER A 542 5.17 12.90 -18.82
C SER A 542 3.72 12.41 -18.82
N GLY A 543 2.73 13.30 -18.66
CA GLY A 543 1.31 12.94 -18.59
C GLY A 543 0.97 11.95 -17.45
N THR A 544 1.84 11.83 -16.46
CA THR A 544 1.71 10.92 -15.31
C THR A 544 0.58 11.38 -14.42
N HIS A 545 -0.58 10.76 -14.60
CA HIS A 545 -1.76 10.98 -13.78
C HIS A 545 -2.32 9.65 -13.26
N TYR A 546 -2.51 9.62 -11.94
CA TYR A 546 -3.21 8.54 -11.28
C TYR A 546 -4.61 8.37 -11.85
N THR A 547 -4.96 7.12 -12.18
CA THR A 547 -6.33 6.76 -12.57
C THR A 547 -7.02 6.10 -11.38
N PRO A 548 -8.07 6.73 -10.79
CA PRO A 548 -8.74 6.19 -9.62
C PRO A 548 -9.29 4.77 -9.82
N LYS A 549 -9.27 3.97 -8.76
CA LYS A 549 -9.80 2.60 -8.75
C LYS A 549 -11.23 2.49 -9.29
N SER A 550 -12.11 3.40 -8.87
CA SER A 550 -13.50 3.43 -9.31
C SER A 550 -13.64 3.63 -10.83
N LEU A 551 -12.68 4.32 -11.45
CA LEU A 551 -12.62 4.53 -12.89
C LEU A 551 -12.01 3.32 -13.61
N THR A 552 -10.84 2.87 -13.16
CA THR A 552 -10.17 1.68 -13.74
C THR A 552 -11.06 0.43 -13.71
N GLY A 553 -11.71 0.14 -12.58
CA GLY A 553 -12.59 -1.03 -12.44
C GLY A 553 -13.78 -1.01 -13.40
N LYS A 554 -14.43 0.15 -13.55
CA LYS A 554 -15.54 0.31 -14.51
C LYS A 554 -15.07 0.14 -15.95
N ILE A 555 -13.98 0.80 -16.32
CA ILE A 555 -13.44 0.70 -17.69
C ILE A 555 -13.05 -0.74 -18.01
N VAL A 556 -12.37 -1.42 -17.09
CA VAL A 556 -11.97 -2.83 -17.27
C VAL A 556 -13.19 -3.73 -17.42
N ALA A 557 -14.21 -3.58 -16.56
CA ALA A 557 -15.41 -4.40 -16.63
C ALA A 557 -16.13 -4.21 -17.98
N GLU A 558 -16.37 -2.97 -18.40
CA GLU A 558 -17.04 -2.66 -19.66
C GLU A 558 -16.22 -3.12 -20.88
N THR A 559 -14.89 -2.97 -20.82
CA THR A 559 -13.99 -3.35 -21.92
C THR A 559 -13.86 -4.86 -22.07
N LEU A 560 -13.74 -5.58 -20.94
CA LEU A 560 -13.46 -7.01 -20.97
C LEU A 560 -14.73 -7.88 -21.03
N THR A 561 -15.90 -7.37 -20.60
CA THR A 561 -17.16 -8.15 -20.63
C THR A 561 -17.46 -8.72 -22.02
N PRO A 562 -17.42 -7.94 -23.12
CA PRO A 562 -17.75 -8.45 -24.45
C PRO A 562 -16.73 -9.45 -25.01
N VAL A 563 -15.51 -9.49 -24.47
CA VAL A 563 -14.46 -10.42 -24.92
C VAL A 563 -14.38 -11.68 -24.06
N ALA A 564 -14.88 -11.66 -22.82
CA ALA A 564 -14.89 -12.80 -21.92
C ALA A 564 -16.21 -13.60 -21.94
N TYR A 565 -17.31 -13.02 -22.44
CA TYR A 565 -18.57 -13.73 -22.67
C TYR A 565 -18.90 -13.86 -24.17
N ARG A 566 -19.76 -14.81 -24.50
CA ARG A 566 -20.50 -14.89 -25.77
C ARG A 566 -21.88 -14.28 -25.55
N GLY A 567 -22.35 -13.44 -26.47
CA GLY A 567 -23.64 -12.75 -26.36
C GLY A 567 -23.61 -11.22 -26.23
N PRO A 568 -22.79 -10.59 -25.36
CA PRO A 568 -22.82 -9.13 -25.21
C PRO A 568 -22.51 -8.39 -26.52
N ALA A 569 -21.51 -8.85 -27.27
CA ALA A 569 -21.16 -8.29 -28.58
C ALA A 569 -22.25 -8.51 -29.66
N GLU A 570 -23.15 -9.47 -29.43
CA GLU A 570 -24.29 -9.80 -30.29
C GLU A 570 -25.58 -9.05 -29.87
N GLY A 571 -25.52 -8.26 -28.79
CA GLY A 571 -26.66 -7.52 -28.25
C GLY A 571 -27.65 -8.37 -27.43
N LYS A 572 -27.24 -9.55 -26.95
CA LYS A 572 -28.08 -10.41 -26.09
C LYS A 572 -28.29 -9.80 -24.71
N ALA A 573 -29.42 -10.12 -24.06
CA ALA A 573 -29.68 -9.74 -22.68
C ALA A 573 -28.68 -10.42 -21.72
N PRO A 574 -28.34 -9.79 -20.57
CA PRO A 574 -27.37 -10.34 -19.61
C PRO A 574 -27.67 -11.78 -19.14
N GLU A 575 -28.94 -12.15 -19.08
CA GLU A 575 -29.42 -13.48 -18.71
C GLU A 575 -28.99 -14.58 -19.70
N ASP A 576 -28.73 -14.20 -20.97
CA ASP A 576 -28.36 -15.10 -22.05
C ASP A 576 -26.83 -15.08 -22.34
N TRP A 577 -26.04 -14.45 -21.48
CA TRP A 577 -24.59 -14.39 -21.65
C TRP A 577 -23.93 -15.69 -21.21
N GLU A 578 -23.09 -16.25 -22.07
CA GLU A 578 -22.34 -17.48 -21.79
C GLU A 578 -20.88 -17.17 -21.55
N LEU A 579 -20.34 -17.57 -20.39
CA LEU A 579 -18.93 -17.37 -20.07
C LEU A 579 -18.06 -18.26 -20.97
N LYS A 580 -16.96 -17.69 -21.49
CA LYS A 580 -15.98 -18.47 -22.25
C LYS A 580 -15.26 -19.49 -21.35
N SER A 581 -14.76 -20.55 -21.97
CA SER A 581 -14.02 -21.59 -21.25
C SER A 581 -12.72 -21.05 -20.61
N ALA A 582 -12.21 -21.75 -19.60
CA ALA A 582 -10.96 -21.37 -18.93
C ALA A 582 -9.77 -21.25 -19.90
N GLU A 583 -9.69 -22.12 -20.90
CA GLU A 583 -8.65 -22.07 -21.94
C GLU A 583 -8.76 -20.82 -22.81
N GLU A 584 -9.99 -20.46 -23.23
CA GLU A 584 -10.23 -19.24 -24.00
C GLU A 584 -9.96 -17.97 -23.19
N LEU A 585 -10.29 -17.96 -21.90
CA LEU A 585 -9.99 -16.82 -21.01
C LEU A 585 -8.48 -16.65 -20.82
N LEU A 586 -7.73 -17.74 -20.66
CA LEU A 586 -6.27 -17.73 -20.50
C LEU A 586 -5.51 -17.41 -21.79
N ASP A 587 -6.16 -17.51 -22.96
CA ASP A 587 -5.57 -17.14 -24.24
C ASP A 587 -5.67 -15.64 -24.55
N LEU A 588 -6.55 -14.90 -23.85
CA LEU A 588 -6.70 -13.45 -24.02
C LEU A 588 -5.37 -12.71 -23.82
N LYS A 589 -5.12 -11.69 -24.66
CA LYS A 589 -3.95 -10.80 -24.57
C LYS A 589 -4.42 -9.38 -24.30
N ILE A 590 -4.17 -8.90 -23.08
CA ILE A 590 -4.56 -7.59 -22.59
C ILE A 590 -3.28 -6.76 -22.48
N CYS A 591 -3.21 -5.66 -23.22
CA CYS A 591 -2.04 -4.79 -23.27
C CYS A 591 -2.38 -3.39 -22.78
N ASP A 592 -1.57 -2.86 -21.86
CA ASP A 592 -1.57 -1.45 -21.48
C ASP A 592 -0.27 -0.76 -21.98
N PRO A 593 -0.34 0.03 -23.07
CA PRO A 593 0.84 0.59 -23.73
C PRO A 593 1.42 1.84 -23.03
N ALA A 594 0.81 2.29 -21.94
CA ALA A 594 1.28 3.40 -21.10
C ALA A 594 0.90 3.10 -19.64
N MET A 595 1.36 1.95 -19.15
CA MET A 595 0.78 1.31 -17.97
C MET A 595 1.01 2.04 -16.65
N GLY A 596 1.97 2.96 -16.59
CA GLY A 596 2.37 3.62 -15.35
C GLY A 596 2.68 2.60 -14.26
N SER A 597 2.06 2.77 -13.09
CA SER A 597 2.16 1.86 -11.94
C SER A 597 1.32 0.57 -12.07
N GLY A 598 0.69 0.33 -13.23
CA GLY A 598 -0.03 -0.90 -13.55
C GLY A 598 -1.49 -0.96 -13.07
N ALA A 599 -2.13 0.18 -12.80
CA ALA A 599 -3.47 0.22 -12.20
C ALA A 599 -4.54 -0.53 -13.04
N PHE A 600 -4.56 -0.34 -14.36
CA PHE A 600 -5.45 -1.09 -15.26
C PHE A 600 -5.12 -2.58 -15.29
N LEU A 601 -3.84 -2.93 -15.32
CA LEU A 601 -3.39 -4.33 -15.31
C LEU A 601 -3.79 -5.04 -14.02
N VAL A 602 -3.70 -4.38 -12.87
CA VAL A 602 -4.16 -4.92 -11.58
C VAL A 602 -5.68 -5.16 -11.59
N GLN A 603 -6.48 -4.21 -12.08
CA GLN A 603 -7.93 -4.42 -12.19
C GLN A 603 -8.28 -5.53 -13.19
N ALA A 604 -7.62 -5.56 -14.35
CA ALA A 604 -7.80 -6.63 -15.34
C ALA A 604 -7.44 -7.99 -14.74
N CYS A 605 -6.37 -8.07 -13.94
CA CYS A 605 -5.98 -9.28 -13.23
C CYS A 605 -7.10 -9.78 -12.31
N ARG A 606 -7.61 -8.90 -11.44
CA ARG A 606 -8.65 -9.25 -10.46
C ARG A 606 -9.93 -9.69 -11.17
N TRP A 607 -10.43 -8.84 -12.05
CA TRP A 607 -11.67 -9.07 -12.77
C TRP A 607 -11.62 -10.35 -13.60
N LEU A 608 -10.55 -10.58 -14.37
CA LEU A 608 -10.45 -11.78 -15.20
C LEU A 608 -10.21 -13.04 -14.36
N SER A 609 -9.51 -12.93 -13.23
CA SER A 609 -9.29 -14.08 -12.32
C SER A 609 -10.58 -14.58 -11.69
N ASP A 610 -11.51 -13.70 -11.33
CA ASP A 610 -12.80 -14.09 -10.73
C ASP A 610 -13.60 -14.95 -11.72
N ARG A 611 -13.58 -14.57 -13.01
CA ARG A 611 -14.27 -15.31 -14.08
C ARG A 611 -13.54 -16.58 -14.47
N LEU A 612 -12.22 -16.62 -14.33
CA LEU A 612 -11.47 -17.85 -14.51
C LEU A 612 -11.87 -18.89 -13.45
N VAL A 613 -12.07 -18.47 -12.20
CA VAL A 613 -12.57 -19.34 -11.11
C VAL A 613 -14.00 -19.83 -11.40
N GLU A 614 -14.86 -18.93 -11.89
CA GLU A 614 -16.22 -19.29 -12.34
C GLU A 614 -16.16 -20.35 -13.47
N ALA A 615 -15.35 -20.11 -14.50
CA ALA A 615 -15.18 -21.03 -15.63
C ALA A 615 -14.63 -22.41 -15.20
N TRP A 616 -13.71 -22.45 -14.23
CA TRP A 616 -13.26 -23.72 -13.66
C TRP A 616 -14.38 -24.44 -12.91
N SER A 617 -15.18 -23.73 -12.13
CA SER A 617 -16.31 -24.31 -11.40
C SER A 617 -17.35 -24.92 -12.34
N VAL A 618 -17.69 -24.23 -13.44
CA VAL A 618 -18.56 -24.75 -14.51
C VAL A 618 -17.94 -26.00 -15.16
N THR A 619 -16.64 -25.97 -15.43
CA THR A 619 -15.92 -27.11 -16.04
C THR A 619 -15.94 -28.34 -15.12
N GLU A 620 -15.71 -28.16 -13.82
CA GLU A 620 -15.75 -29.24 -12.83
C GLU A 620 -17.17 -29.81 -12.67
N ALA A 621 -18.20 -28.97 -12.72
CA ALA A 621 -19.61 -29.42 -12.71
C ALA A 621 -19.95 -30.30 -13.92
N SER A 622 -19.25 -30.14 -15.05
CA SER A 622 -19.38 -31.00 -16.22
C SER A 622 -18.63 -32.34 -16.12
N GLY A 623 -17.95 -32.61 -15.00
CA GLY A 623 -17.26 -33.87 -14.72
C GLY A 623 -15.77 -33.92 -15.12
N LYS A 624 -15.21 -32.80 -15.58
CA LYS A 624 -13.76 -32.68 -15.87
C LYS A 624 -12.98 -32.23 -14.63
N GLN A 625 -11.66 -32.36 -14.65
CA GLN A 625 -10.79 -31.87 -13.56
C GLN A 625 -9.83 -30.78 -14.04
N ILE A 626 -9.35 -29.97 -13.10
CA ILE A 626 -8.38 -28.90 -13.35
C ILE A 626 -7.09 -29.24 -12.61
N ASP A 627 -5.94 -29.16 -13.27
CA ASP A 627 -4.63 -29.34 -12.63
C ASP A 627 -4.13 -28.03 -11.97
N SER A 628 -3.02 -28.12 -11.22
CA SER A 628 -2.40 -26.99 -10.52
C SER A 628 -1.90 -25.86 -11.44
N GLU A 629 -1.85 -26.10 -12.75
CA GLU A 629 -1.46 -25.18 -13.82
C GLU A 629 -2.67 -24.56 -14.55
N GLY A 630 -3.89 -24.88 -14.10
CA GLY A 630 -5.15 -24.39 -14.62
C GLY A 630 -5.60 -25.05 -15.92
N ARG A 631 -5.05 -26.22 -16.28
CA ARG A 631 -5.39 -26.96 -17.50
C ARG A 631 -6.52 -27.96 -17.22
N ILE A 632 -7.35 -28.17 -18.23
CA ILE A 632 -8.42 -29.15 -18.17
C ILE A 632 -7.83 -30.54 -18.44
N VAL A 633 -8.05 -31.47 -17.52
CA VAL A 633 -7.60 -32.85 -17.60
C VAL A 633 -8.77 -33.82 -17.48
N ASP A 634 -8.70 -34.92 -18.23
CA ASP A 634 -9.67 -36.01 -18.11
C ASP A 634 -9.42 -36.78 -16.81
N ALA A 635 -10.50 -37.08 -16.07
CA ALA A 635 -10.45 -37.77 -14.78
C ALA A 635 -9.82 -39.18 -14.84
N SER A 636 -9.66 -39.76 -16.03
CA SER A 636 -8.99 -41.04 -16.28
C SER A 636 -7.47 -40.95 -16.42
N SER A 637 -6.91 -39.74 -16.49
CA SER A 637 -5.48 -39.48 -16.69
C SER A 637 -4.75 -39.56 -15.34
N GLY A 638 -4.22 -40.71 -14.93
CA GLY A 638 -3.46 -40.78 -13.67
C GLY A 638 -2.21 -39.89 -13.68
N GLY A 639 -1.90 -39.21 -12.56
CA GLY A 639 -0.59 -38.57 -12.33
C GLY A 639 -0.51 -37.05 -12.38
N PHE A 640 -1.62 -36.31 -12.23
CA PHE A 640 -1.61 -34.85 -12.08
C PHE A 640 -1.89 -34.41 -10.64
N ASP A 641 -1.38 -33.23 -10.28
CA ASP A 641 -1.70 -32.56 -9.01
C ASP A 641 -2.96 -31.71 -9.22
N PRO A 642 -4.11 -32.06 -8.61
CA PRO A 642 -5.35 -31.34 -8.83
C PRO A 642 -5.27 -29.93 -8.26
N LEU A 643 -5.96 -28.98 -8.90
CA LEU A 643 -6.14 -27.65 -8.36
C LEU A 643 -6.80 -27.75 -6.98
N SER A 644 -6.28 -26.96 -6.02
CA SER A 644 -6.87 -26.88 -4.69
C SER A 644 -8.36 -26.56 -4.76
N LYS A 645 -9.14 -27.10 -3.82
CA LYS A 645 -10.56 -26.76 -3.66
C LYS A 645 -10.78 -25.60 -2.70
N ASP A 646 -9.72 -25.11 -2.06
CA ASP A 646 -9.76 -23.91 -1.24
C ASP A 646 -9.95 -22.67 -2.12
N VAL A 647 -10.94 -21.83 -1.78
CA VAL A 647 -11.33 -20.69 -2.63
C VAL A 647 -10.22 -19.64 -2.71
N GLU A 648 -9.50 -19.40 -1.61
CA GLU A 648 -8.43 -18.40 -1.57
C GLU A 648 -7.23 -18.87 -2.39
N GLU A 649 -6.82 -20.14 -2.22
CA GLU A 649 -5.76 -20.76 -3.02
C GLU A 649 -6.13 -20.77 -4.51
N ARG A 650 -7.39 -21.09 -4.87
CA ARG A 650 -7.86 -21.02 -6.26
C ARG A 650 -7.78 -19.62 -6.83
N ALA A 651 -8.23 -18.61 -6.08
CA ALA A 651 -8.17 -17.22 -6.52
C ALA A 651 -6.72 -16.74 -6.71
N ILE A 652 -5.80 -17.15 -5.82
CA ILE A 652 -4.36 -16.89 -5.94
C ILE A 652 -3.79 -17.52 -7.21
N VAL A 653 -4.11 -18.79 -7.49
CA VAL A 653 -3.67 -19.48 -8.71
C VAL A 653 -4.26 -18.80 -9.96
N ALA A 654 -5.54 -18.45 -9.96
CA ALA A 654 -6.19 -17.75 -11.05
C ALA A 654 -5.52 -16.40 -11.35
N ARG A 655 -5.32 -15.57 -10.32
CA ARG A 655 -4.61 -14.28 -10.45
C ARG A 655 -3.21 -14.49 -11.03
N ARG A 656 -2.48 -15.48 -10.54
CA ARG A 656 -1.14 -15.80 -11.04
C ARG A 656 -1.15 -16.17 -12.52
N LEU A 657 -2.03 -17.08 -12.93
CA LEU A 657 -2.12 -17.53 -14.32
C LEU A 657 -2.51 -16.39 -15.27
N VAL A 658 -3.47 -15.56 -14.86
CA VAL A 658 -3.88 -14.37 -15.62
C VAL A 658 -2.71 -13.39 -15.78
N ALA A 659 -2.02 -13.05 -14.69
CA ALA A 659 -0.89 -12.12 -14.75
C ALA A 659 0.25 -12.64 -15.63
N GLU A 660 0.48 -13.95 -15.63
CA GLU A 660 1.55 -14.59 -16.39
C GLU A 660 1.22 -14.77 -17.88
N ARG A 661 -0.04 -15.09 -18.23
CA ARG A 661 -0.42 -15.47 -19.60
C ARG A 661 -1.18 -14.41 -20.37
N CYS A 662 -1.86 -13.51 -19.68
CA CYS A 662 -2.82 -12.59 -20.29
C CYS A 662 -2.36 -11.13 -20.29
N LEU A 663 -1.60 -10.70 -19.29
CA LEU A 663 -1.32 -9.28 -19.07
C LEU A 663 0.03 -8.86 -19.65
N TYR A 664 0.03 -7.77 -20.40
CA TYR A 664 1.19 -7.16 -21.05
C TYR A 664 1.17 -5.65 -20.83
N GLY A 665 2.35 -5.04 -20.75
CA GLY A 665 2.42 -3.59 -20.59
C GLY A 665 3.75 -2.98 -20.97
N VAL A 666 3.70 -1.71 -21.37
CA VAL A 666 4.87 -0.91 -21.73
C VAL A 666 4.79 0.43 -21.01
N ASP A 667 5.92 0.88 -20.48
CA ASP A 667 6.05 2.25 -19.99
C ASP A 667 7.45 2.82 -20.30
N LYS A 668 7.51 4.12 -20.61
CA LYS A 668 8.77 4.81 -20.91
C LYS A 668 9.65 4.93 -19.67
N ASN A 669 9.05 5.08 -18.49
CA ASN A 669 9.77 5.23 -17.23
C ASN A 669 10.12 3.84 -16.65
N PRO A 670 11.41 3.47 -16.52
CA PRO A 670 11.79 2.17 -15.99
C PRO A 670 11.33 1.95 -14.55
N LEU A 671 11.18 3.00 -13.73
CA LEU A 671 10.66 2.88 -12.37
C LEU A 671 9.15 2.58 -12.36
N ALA A 672 8.37 3.13 -13.30
CA ALA A 672 6.95 2.83 -13.43
C ALA A 672 6.74 1.34 -13.74
N VAL A 673 7.56 0.77 -14.62
CA VAL A 673 7.58 -0.67 -14.90
C VAL A 673 7.82 -1.50 -13.65
N GLU A 674 8.77 -1.10 -12.79
CA GLU A 674 9.04 -1.83 -11.54
C GLU A 674 7.90 -1.70 -10.53
N LEU A 675 7.24 -0.54 -10.47
CA LEU A 675 6.03 -0.36 -9.68
C LEU A 675 4.90 -1.25 -10.19
N ALA A 676 4.68 -1.33 -11.51
CA ALA A 676 3.68 -2.22 -12.11
C ALA A 676 3.95 -3.70 -11.79
N LYS A 677 5.21 -4.14 -11.85
CA LYS A 677 5.62 -5.49 -11.44
C LYS A 677 5.34 -5.73 -9.96
N LEU A 678 5.77 -4.81 -9.09
CA LEU A 678 5.52 -4.87 -7.65
C LEU A 678 4.01 -4.98 -7.37
N SER A 679 3.22 -4.15 -8.03
CA SER A 679 1.76 -4.11 -7.92
C SER A 679 1.10 -5.44 -8.25
N LEU A 680 1.44 -6.04 -9.40
CA LEU A 680 0.92 -7.35 -9.79
C LEU A 680 1.45 -8.48 -8.91
N TRP A 681 2.68 -8.40 -8.40
CA TRP A 681 3.20 -9.40 -7.44
C TRP A 681 2.40 -9.40 -6.15
N LEU A 682 2.19 -8.23 -5.55
CA LEU A 682 1.36 -8.07 -4.36
C LEU A 682 -0.10 -8.47 -4.58
N THR A 683 -0.58 -8.40 -5.83
CA THR A 683 -1.92 -8.88 -6.20
C THR A 683 -1.97 -10.41 -6.35
N THR A 684 -0.92 -11.04 -6.87
CA THR A 684 -0.92 -12.47 -7.21
C THR A 684 -0.50 -13.39 -6.05
N MET A 685 0.30 -12.93 -5.10
CA MET A 685 0.53 -13.60 -3.80
C MET A 685 0.95 -15.08 -3.85
N SER A 686 1.59 -15.53 -4.93
CA SER A 686 1.92 -16.95 -5.10
C SER A 686 3.18 -17.36 -4.31
N LYS A 687 3.01 -18.08 -3.20
CA LYS A 687 4.10 -18.62 -2.38
C LYS A 687 5.00 -19.57 -3.17
N GLY A 688 6.31 -19.48 -2.95
CA GLY A 688 7.30 -20.41 -3.50
C GLY A 688 7.56 -20.29 -5.01
N ARG A 689 6.92 -19.36 -5.72
CA ARG A 689 7.15 -19.12 -7.16
C ARG A 689 8.06 -17.91 -7.39
N PRO A 690 8.92 -17.93 -8.43
CA PRO A 690 9.76 -16.78 -8.77
C PRO A 690 8.93 -15.54 -9.15
N PHE A 691 9.48 -14.37 -8.82
CA PHE A 691 8.93 -13.05 -9.15
C PHE A 691 9.25 -12.60 -10.57
N GLY A 692 10.34 -13.08 -11.19
CA GLY A 692 10.73 -12.68 -12.55
C GLY A 692 9.75 -13.02 -13.70
N PHE A 693 8.60 -13.65 -13.43
CA PHE A 693 7.65 -14.07 -14.47
C PHE A 693 7.05 -12.90 -15.28
N LEU A 694 6.98 -11.70 -14.70
CA LEU A 694 6.48 -10.51 -15.39
C LEU A 694 7.54 -9.82 -16.26
N ASP A 695 8.82 -10.18 -16.15
CA ASP A 695 9.92 -9.48 -16.84
C ASP A 695 9.83 -9.56 -18.37
N HIS A 696 9.14 -10.58 -18.89
CA HIS A 696 8.89 -10.72 -20.32
C HIS A 696 7.65 -9.96 -20.79
N ASN A 697 6.66 -9.79 -19.91
CA ASN A 697 5.36 -9.21 -20.23
C ASN A 697 5.31 -7.69 -20.02
N LEU A 698 6.06 -7.19 -19.03
CA LEU A 698 6.14 -5.77 -18.70
C LEU A 698 7.50 -5.21 -19.09
N ARG A 699 7.54 -4.25 -20.02
CA ARG A 699 8.78 -3.74 -20.60
C ARG A 699 8.91 -2.23 -20.46
N SER A 700 10.15 -1.79 -20.26
CA SER A 700 10.47 -0.36 -20.40
C SER A 700 10.73 -0.05 -21.87
N GLY A 701 10.06 0.98 -22.39
CA GLY A 701 10.20 1.40 -23.78
C GLY A 701 9.23 2.53 -24.14
N ASP A 702 9.51 3.20 -25.25
CA ASP A 702 8.57 4.16 -25.82
C ASP A 702 7.60 3.39 -26.75
N SER A 703 6.32 3.33 -26.38
CA SER A 703 5.31 2.59 -27.14
C SER A 703 5.00 3.20 -28.51
N LEU A 704 5.51 4.40 -28.81
CA LEU A 704 5.39 5.05 -30.11
C LEU A 704 6.58 4.77 -31.04
N LEU A 705 7.74 4.35 -30.52
CA LEU A 705 8.91 4.05 -31.34
C LEU A 705 8.64 2.86 -32.27
N GLY A 706 8.75 3.09 -33.58
CA GLY A 706 8.42 2.13 -34.64
C GLY A 706 7.23 2.58 -35.51
N ILE A 707 6.46 3.56 -35.03
CA ILE A 707 5.43 4.23 -35.82
C ILE A 707 6.09 5.35 -36.63
N HIS A 708 6.16 5.16 -37.93
CA HIS A 708 6.68 6.11 -38.92
C HIS A 708 5.61 6.51 -39.95
N ASP A 709 4.44 5.87 -39.92
CA ASP A 709 3.30 6.15 -40.78
C ASP A 709 2.01 6.05 -39.95
N ILE A 710 1.15 7.08 -39.99
CA ILE A 710 -0.13 7.09 -39.26
C ILE A 710 -1.05 5.93 -39.66
N ARG A 711 -0.88 5.38 -40.87
CA ARG A 711 -1.60 4.19 -41.31
C ARG A 711 -1.29 2.97 -40.46
N GLN A 712 -0.11 2.91 -39.82
CA GLN A 712 0.21 1.83 -38.88
C GLN A 712 -0.78 1.82 -37.71
N LEU A 713 -1.26 2.99 -37.28
CA LEU A 713 -2.26 3.13 -36.23
C LEU A 713 -3.69 2.92 -36.73
N THR A 714 -4.05 3.47 -37.89
CA THR A 714 -5.43 3.34 -38.41
C THR A 714 -5.74 1.96 -38.96
N GLU A 715 -4.75 1.24 -39.50
CA GLU A 715 -4.89 -0.13 -40.02
C GLU A 715 -4.50 -1.21 -39.00
N LEU A 716 -4.05 -0.82 -37.80
CA LEU A 716 -3.54 -1.73 -36.76
C LEU A 716 -2.49 -2.72 -37.30
N SER A 717 -1.56 -2.25 -38.15
CA SER A 717 -0.56 -3.07 -38.82
C SER A 717 0.80 -2.38 -38.86
N MET A 718 1.88 -3.09 -38.50
CA MET A 718 3.25 -2.56 -38.62
C MET A 718 3.71 -2.38 -40.07
N ALA A 719 3.01 -3.01 -41.02
CA ALA A 719 3.24 -2.89 -42.47
C ALA A 719 1.94 -2.48 -43.18
N PRO A 720 1.54 -1.20 -43.12
CA PRO A 720 0.32 -0.72 -43.75
C PRO A 720 0.44 -0.83 -45.27
N LYS A 721 -0.68 -1.05 -45.95
CA LYS A 721 -0.67 -1.24 -47.41
C LYS A 721 -0.19 0.05 -48.10
N ARG A 722 0.87 -0.03 -48.91
CA ARG A 722 1.29 1.08 -49.76
C ARG A 722 0.18 1.39 -50.76
N VAL A 723 -0.34 2.62 -50.70
CA VAL A 723 -1.17 3.17 -51.78
C VAL A 723 -0.24 3.39 -52.97
N GLU A 724 -0.50 2.71 -54.09
CA GLU A 724 0.05 3.10 -55.39
C GLU A 724 -0.50 4.49 -55.71
N THR A 725 0.34 5.51 -55.58
CA THR A 725 0.00 6.85 -56.02
C THR A 725 -0.15 6.83 -57.54
N ALA A 726 -1.37 7.09 -58.03
CA ALA A 726 -1.64 7.27 -59.45
C ALA A 726 -0.70 8.36 -60.04
N PRO A 727 -0.28 8.23 -61.31
CA PRO A 727 0.77 9.08 -61.86
C PRO A 727 0.33 10.54 -61.93
N THR A 728 1.25 11.41 -61.52
CA THR A 728 1.15 12.87 -61.54
C THR A 728 0.88 13.34 -62.97
N VAL A 729 -0.29 13.91 -63.23
CA VAL A 729 -0.54 14.68 -64.45
C VAL A 729 0.34 15.93 -64.38
N ARG A 730 1.35 16.00 -65.25
CA ARG A 730 2.14 17.21 -65.50
C ARG A 730 1.18 18.29 -66.01
N ALA A 731 0.95 19.32 -65.21
CA ALA A 731 0.44 20.60 -65.68
C ALA A 731 1.62 21.55 -65.88
N GLU A 732 1.77 22.00 -67.11
CA GLU A 732 2.83 22.87 -67.60
C GLU A 732 2.81 24.26 -66.94
N HIS A 733 4.00 24.82 -66.73
CA HIS A 733 4.22 26.23 -66.40
C HIS A 733 3.68 27.16 -67.50
N PRO A 734 3.16 28.33 -67.09
CA PRO A 734 3.71 29.60 -67.57
C PRO A 734 4.12 30.43 -66.34
N GLY A 735 5.37 30.85 -66.20
CA GLY A 735 5.92 31.95 -66.98
C GLY A 735 6.04 33.19 -66.08
N ARG A 736 7.27 33.47 -65.67
CA ARG A 736 7.84 34.65 -64.97
C ARG A 736 7.05 35.97 -65.04
N CYS A 737 7.12 36.74 -63.95
CA CYS A 737 7.81 38.06 -63.88
C CYS A 737 7.66 38.69 -62.49
N GLY A 738 8.75 39.30 -61.98
CA GLY A 738 8.76 40.18 -60.81
C GLY A 738 9.78 39.79 -59.75
#